data_AF-B1FYM1-F1
#
_entry.id   AF-B1FYM1-F1
#
_cell.length_a   1.000
_cell.length_b   1.000
_cell.length_c   1.000
_cell.angle_alpha   90.00
_cell.angle_beta   90.00
_cell.angle_gamma   90.00
#
_symmetry.space_group_name_H-M   'P 1'
#
loop_
_entity.id
_entity.type
_entity.pdbx_description
1 polymer ?
#
loop_
_entity_poly.entity_id
_entity_poly.type
_entity_poly.pdbx_seq_one_letter_code
_entity_poly.pdbx_strand_id
1 'polypeptide(L)'
;MSALEPLKSLPIHVDSSAPILRKIWDMGLYNIAPYFVVMAALCCLFALPLFRFVDTVGGDSGRVVTIDGLRGFLALSVMIYHGLISYNYQANGQWIASDSLFYRPLGGVAVMLFFMITAYLFWTRLLKRDGRPDWKGLYIGRLFRIGPLYVFSILAMTLIVFWRTGFELREPLDSMVSNLGRWFALGLNDDMKPINGFPWTIFILMGVTWSIKYEWWFYFSLIITAIFIQLRMHLTFAVVGLAASFALILTTQSDLWCLPAAFFCGILTASLLHEGIKPRLSANWMSIMALTALAIMFSFARTHAGVIQIALIGIAFYLICSGADLFGLLLLRPAQRMGHISYGIYLLQGIPLTLLFGGFNRSMQHTRVCVGSGGVAMKQRPRIYYSESQKALMWDRWRKGETIHQIAKLFDRGHSSIQRILAEAGGIEPPQRHRALKALTLAEREEISRCLVARLSIRSIAARLGRAPSTISRELQRNGGMQDYRASQAEALAWDRARRPKVCKLVGNQTLARVVAAKLKLQWSPEQISGWLKHVYAVNKDHLVSHETIYRSLYIQARGALKRELLEHLRRSRVMRRSRHHTLKTEDRTNIRDAVSISERPATAEDRAIPGHWEGDLLFGNATSQIATLVERQSRFVMLVKVASKDSEAVVNALIRHASKLPRELYKSLTWDRGSEMADHNRFTVATDIKVYFCDPQHPWQRGSNENTNGLLRQYFPKGTDLSVYSQARLDVVARRLNERPRKTLNFDTPAERFHQTVASTG
;
A
#
# COMPACT_ATOMS: atom_id res chain seq x y z
N MET A 1 30.43 12.30 -12.22
CA MET A 1 31.20 11.38 -13.09
C MET A 1 32.63 11.11 -12.61
N SER A 2 33.18 11.80 -11.59
CA SER A 2 34.56 11.57 -11.13
C SER A 2 34.76 10.38 -10.16
N ALA A 3 33.70 9.81 -9.58
CA ALA A 3 33.84 8.70 -8.62
C ALA A 3 34.11 7.31 -9.24
N LEU A 4 34.15 7.20 -10.58
CA LEU A 4 34.32 5.92 -11.30
C LEU A 4 35.64 5.82 -12.09
N GLU A 5 36.48 6.87 -12.09
CA GLU A 5 37.78 6.84 -12.77
C GLU A 5 38.80 5.83 -12.21
N PRO A 6 38.88 5.56 -10.89
CA PRO A 6 39.93 4.68 -10.35
C PRO A 6 39.77 3.19 -10.69
N LEU A 7 38.65 2.77 -11.31
CA LEU A 7 38.31 1.35 -11.51
C LEU A 7 38.46 0.87 -12.96
N LYS A 8 39.01 1.71 -13.86
CA LYS A 8 39.25 1.35 -15.28
C LYS A 8 40.35 0.29 -15.50
N SER A 9 41.06 -0.16 -14.46
CA SER A 9 42.35 -0.87 -14.60
C SER A 9 42.48 -2.24 -13.92
N LEU A 10 41.40 -2.92 -13.50
CA LEU A 10 41.51 -4.28 -12.96
C LEU A 10 41.50 -5.34 -14.08
N PRO A 11 42.59 -6.08 -14.35
CA PRO A 11 42.62 -7.12 -15.36
C PRO A 11 42.08 -8.44 -14.76
N ILE A 12 41.17 -9.12 -15.46
CA ILE A 12 40.74 -10.48 -15.11
C ILE A 12 40.63 -11.30 -16.39
N HIS A 13 41.27 -12.48 -16.38
CA HIS A 13 41.22 -13.48 -17.45
C HIS A 13 39.79 -14.02 -17.66
N VAL A 14 39.32 -13.98 -18.90
CA VAL A 14 38.02 -14.55 -19.32
C VAL A 14 38.27 -15.89 -20.00
N ASP A 15 37.66 -16.96 -19.47
CA ASP A 15 37.67 -18.29 -20.07
C ASP A 15 36.57 -18.39 -21.15
N SER A 16 36.93 -18.90 -22.32
CA SER A 16 36.29 -18.64 -23.61
C SER A 16 35.29 -19.72 -24.07
N SER A 17 34.47 -20.26 -23.16
CA SER A 17 33.55 -21.35 -23.48
C SER A 17 32.08 -21.04 -23.15
N ALA A 18 31.37 -20.43 -24.10
CA ALA A 18 29.90 -20.43 -24.15
C ALA A 18 29.40 -20.39 -25.60
N PRO A 19 28.90 -21.52 -26.17
CA PRO A 19 28.40 -21.56 -27.53
C PRO A 19 26.88 -21.27 -27.62
N ILE A 20 26.45 -20.84 -28.81
CA ILE A 20 25.06 -20.56 -29.27
C ILE A 20 24.51 -19.15 -28.94
N LEU A 21 24.55 -18.67 -27.69
CA LEU A 21 24.00 -17.33 -27.36
C LEU A 21 24.85 -16.17 -27.89
N ARG A 22 26.18 -16.33 -27.97
CA ARG A 22 27.10 -15.32 -28.51
C ARG A 22 26.81 -14.97 -29.98
N LYS A 23 26.50 -15.99 -30.79
CA LYS A 23 26.25 -15.83 -32.24
C LYS A 23 24.93 -15.13 -32.58
N ILE A 24 23.91 -15.27 -31.73
CA ILE A 24 22.61 -14.58 -31.87
C ILE A 24 22.71 -13.12 -31.41
N TRP A 25 23.67 -12.81 -30.51
CA TRP A 25 23.82 -11.50 -29.88
C TRP A 25 24.85 -10.59 -30.58
N ASP A 26 25.87 -11.15 -31.24
CA ASP A 26 26.92 -10.39 -31.92
C ASP A 26 26.48 -9.79 -33.27
N MET A 27 25.40 -10.27 -33.89
CA MET A 27 24.86 -9.71 -35.15
C MET A 27 23.81 -8.62 -34.88
N GLY A 28 24.26 -7.42 -34.48
CA GLY A 28 23.44 -6.20 -34.59
C GLY A 28 22.92 -5.56 -33.29
N LEU A 29 23.43 -5.93 -32.11
CA LEU A 29 23.00 -5.36 -30.82
C LEU A 29 23.14 -3.83 -30.73
N TYR A 30 24.12 -3.27 -31.43
CA TYR A 30 24.39 -1.83 -31.45
C TYR A 30 23.59 -1.05 -32.50
N ASN A 31 22.72 -1.75 -33.25
CA ASN A 31 21.69 -1.13 -34.06
C ASN A 31 20.60 -0.53 -33.15
N ILE A 32 19.89 0.48 -33.65
CA ILE A 32 18.80 1.14 -32.91
C ILE A 32 17.55 0.24 -32.86
N ALA A 33 17.38 -0.67 -33.84
CA ALA A 33 16.20 -1.54 -33.91
C ALA A 33 15.95 -2.40 -32.64
N PRO A 34 16.95 -3.11 -32.06
CA PRO A 34 16.79 -3.82 -30.79
C PRO A 34 16.19 -2.98 -29.65
N TYR A 35 16.58 -1.71 -29.52
CA TYR A 35 16.03 -0.82 -28.51
C TYR A 35 14.51 -0.66 -28.65
N PHE A 36 14.03 -0.39 -29.88
CA PHE A 36 12.60 -0.22 -30.13
C PHE A 36 11.82 -1.52 -29.98
N VAL A 37 12.41 -2.66 -30.36
CA VAL A 37 11.80 -3.99 -30.16
C VAL A 37 11.63 -4.30 -28.68
N VAL A 38 12.68 -4.09 -27.87
CA VAL A 38 12.62 -4.29 -26.42
C VAL A 38 11.61 -3.35 -25.78
N MET A 39 11.59 -2.08 -26.20
CA MET A 39 10.64 -1.10 -25.70
C MET A 39 9.19 -1.49 -26.02
N ALA A 40 8.92 -1.94 -27.25
CA ALA A 40 7.61 -2.42 -27.67
C ALA A 40 7.19 -3.67 -26.88
N ALA A 41 8.10 -4.63 -26.70
CA ALA A 41 7.85 -5.84 -25.91
C ALA A 41 7.51 -5.51 -24.45
N LEU A 42 8.23 -4.56 -23.84
CA LEU A 42 7.94 -4.08 -22.49
C LEU A 42 6.59 -3.35 -22.44
N CYS A 43 6.26 -2.51 -23.42
CA CYS A 43 4.93 -1.91 -23.53
C CYS A 43 3.82 -2.99 -23.59
N CYS A 44 4.00 -4.05 -24.38
CA CYS A 44 3.07 -5.18 -24.45
C CYS A 44 2.98 -5.93 -23.11
N LEU A 45 4.11 -6.16 -22.43
CA LEU A 45 4.14 -6.77 -21.10
C LEU A 45 3.33 -5.94 -20.11
N PHE A 46 3.55 -4.63 -20.06
CA PHE A 46 2.82 -3.71 -19.18
C PHE A 46 1.37 -3.49 -19.60
N ALA A 47 0.96 -3.90 -20.80
CA ALA A 47 -0.44 -3.92 -21.22
C ALA A 47 -1.22 -5.09 -20.58
N LEU A 48 -0.55 -6.15 -20.15
CA LEU A 48 -1.19 -7.34 -19.58
C LEU A 48 -2.06 -7.01 -18.35
N PRO A 49 -3.15 -7.78 -18.10
CA PRO A 49 -4.03 -7.57 -16.96
C PRO A 49 -3.33 -7.66 -15.59
N LEU A 50 -2.19 -8.36 -15.51
CA LEU A 50 -1.38 -8.47 -14.30
C LEU A 50 -0.97 -7.11 -13.74
N PHE A 51 -0.78 -6.10 -14.59
CA PHE A 51 -0.36 -4.76 -14.19
C PHE A 51 -1.52 -3.82 -13.88
N ARG A 52 -2.78 -4.30 -13.86
CA ARG A 52 -3.96 -3.47 -13.52
C ARG A 52 -3.91 -2.88 -12.11
N PHE A 53 -3.12 -3.45 -11.18
CA PHE A 53 -2.94 -2.87 -9.85
C PHE A 53 -2.19 -1.53 -9.86
N VAL A 54 -1.47 -1.23 -10.95
CA VAL A 54 -0.74 0.03 -11.15
C VAL A 54 -1.65 1.13 -11.70
N ASP A 55 -2.82 0.75 -12.24
CA ASP A 55 -3.82 1.72 -12.68
C ASP A 55 -4.34 2.46 -11.45
N THR A 56 -4.03 3.75 -11.36
CA THR A 56 -4.52 4.59 -10.29
C THR A 56 -6.00 4.87 -10.51
N VAL A 57 -6.85 4.48 -9.55
CA VAL A 57 -8.25 4.90 -9.48
C VAL A 57 -8.29 6.30 -8.87
N GLY A 58 -8.34 7.32 -9.71
CA GLY A 58 -8.44 8.72 -9.27
C GLY A 58 -7.70 9.66 -10.20
N GLY A 59 -8.45 10.40 -11.01
CA GLY A 59 -7.93 11.54 -11.75
C GLY A 59 -7.60 12.67 -10.78
N ASP A 60 -6.33 12.77 -10.39
CA ASP A 60 -5.80 14.03 -9.85
C ASP A 60 -5.96 15.09 -10.96
N SER A 61 -6.80 16.10 -10.72
CA SER A 61 -7.18 17.18 -11.65
C SER A 61 -6.03 18.15 -12.01
N GLY A 62 -4.79 17.69 -11.97
CA GLY A 62 -3.60 18.47 -12.27
C GLY A 62 -2.38 17.66 -12.74
N ARG A 63 -2.54 16.37 -13.11
CA ARG A 63 -1.46 15.57 -13.71
C ARG A 63 -1.36 15.82 -15.22
N VAL A 64 -0.13 16.02 -15.69
CA VAL A 64 0.18 16.12 -17.13
C VAL A 64 0.45 14.71 -17.66
N VAL A 65 -0.55 14.13 -18.32
CA VAL A 65 -0.55 12.70 -18.73
C VAL A 65 0.63 12.37 -19.66
N THR A 66 1.02 13.29 -20.55
CA THR A 66 2.18 13.12 -21.45
C THR A 66 3.49 12.98 -20.67
N ILE A 67 3.65 13.70 -19.55
CA ILE A 67 4.81 13.58 -18.66
C ILE A 67 4.80 12.23 -17.95
N ASP A 68 3.64 11.76 -17.48
CA ASP A 68 3.53 10.45 -16.86
C ASP A 68 3.94 9.33 -17.83
N GLY A 69 3.45 9.36 -19.08
CA GLY A 69 3.88 8.43 -20.13
C GLY A 69 5.39 8.53 -20.44
N LEU A 70 5.92 9.74 -20.58
CA LEU A 70 7.33 10.00 -20.87
C LEU A 70 8.24 9.35 -19.82
N ARG A 71 7.93 9.53 -18.52
CA ARG A 71 8.73 8.96 -17.41
C ARG A 71 8.89 7.45 -17.51
N GLY A 72 7.90 6.74 -18.03
CA GLY A 72 7.97 5.29 -18.23
C GLY A 72 9.04 4.92 -19.24
N PHE A 73 9.02 5.55 -20.42
CA PHE A 73 10.02 5.35 -21.46
C PHE A 73 11.43 5.72 -20.97
N LEU A 74 11.59 6.85 -20.29
CA LEU A 74 12.90 7.28 -19.77
C LEU A 74 13.50 6.28 -18.78
N ALA A 75 12.70 5.74 -17.85
CA ALA A 75 13.18 4.76 -16.88
C ALA A 75 13.68 3.49 -17.58
N LEU A 76 12.96 3.04 -18.61
CA LEU A 76 13.36 1.89 -19.42
C LEU A 76 14.59 2.17 -20.28
N SER A 77 14.75 3.38 -20.83
CA SER A 77 15.97 3.77 -21.55
C SER A 77 17.21 3.65 -20.67
N VAL A 78 17.12 4.07 -19.40
CA VAL A 78 18.20 3.90 -18.42
C VAL A 78 18.44 2.40 -18.14
N MET A 79 17.40 1.60 -18.04
CA MET A 79 17.51 0.15 -17.82
C MET A 79 18.19 -0.57 -18.97
N ILE A 80 17.81 -0.27 -20.20
CA ILE A 80 18.43 -0.84 -21.41
C ILE A 80 19.89 -0.40 -21.48
N TYR A 81 20.19 0.87 -21.20
CA TYR A 81 21.56 1.38 -21.13
C TYR A 81 22.42 0.61 -20.11
N HIS A 82 21.94 0.41 -18.88
CA HIS A 82 22.67 -0.37 -17.88
C HIS A 82 22.73 -1.87 -18.20
N GLY A 83 21.72 -2.42 -18.88
CA GLY A 83 21.75 -3.79 -19.38
C GLY A 83 22.85 -3.99 -20.42
N LEU A 84 23.06 -3.02 -21.31
CA LEU A 84 24.13 -3.05 -22.29
C LEU A 84 25.52 -2.94 -21.63
N ILE A 85 25.67 -2.08 -20.63
CA ILE A 85 26.90 -1.99 -19.83
C ILE A 85 27.18 -3.31 -19.11
N SER A 86 26.15 -3.91 -18.50
CA SER A 86 26.26 -5.19 -17.80
C SER A 86 26.68 -6.32 -18.76
N TYR A 87 26.11 -6.33 -19.97
CA TYR A 87 26.49 -7.26 -21.02
C TYR A 87 27.95 -7.05 -21.45
N ASN A 88 28.37 -5.82 -21.74
CA ASN A 88 29.75 -5.51 -22.12
C ASN A 88 30.76 -5.90 -21.05
N TYR A 89 30.39 -5.68 -19.79
CA TYR A 89 31.21 -6.09 -18.66
C TYR A 89 31.35 -7.61 -18.60
N GLN A 90 30.27 -8.37 -18.85
CA GLN A 90 30.33 -9.82 -18.88
C GLN A 90 31.08 -10.37 -20.10
N ALA A 91 30.89 -9.75 -21.27
CA ALA A 91 31.47 -10.21 -22.53
C ALA A 91 32.96 -9.90 -22.64
N ASN A 92 33.37 -8.72 -22.16
CA ASN A 92 34.70 -8.13 -22.43
C ASN A 92 35.44 -7.69 -21.16
N GLY A 93 34.85 -7.84 -19.97
CA GLY A 93 35.45 -7.40 -18.70
C GLY A 93 35.46 -5.88 -18.49
N GLN A 94 34.90 -5.10 -19.42
CA GLN A 94 34.95 -3.63 -19.38
C GLN A 94 33.60 -3.03 -19.00
N TRP A 95 33.60 -2.19 -17.95
CA TRP A 95 32.43 -1.42 -17.54
C TRP A 95 32.27 -0.17 -18.41
N ILE A 96 31.95 -0.36 -19.68
CA ILE A 96 31.78 0.73 -20.65
C ILE A 96 30.46 0.61 -21.41
N ALA A 97 29.88 1.77 -21.71
CA ALA A 97 28.76 1.85 -22.61
C ALA A 97 29.20 1.56 -24.05
N SER A 98 28.24 1.20 -24.91
CA SER A 98 28.46 1.12 -26.36
C SER A 98 28.97 2.44 -26.93
N ASP A 99 29.85 2.37 -27.93
CA ASP A 99 30.30 3.54 -28.68
C ASP A 99 29.31 3.98 -29.78
N SER A 100 28.14 3.36 -29.86
CA SER A 100 27.05 3.78 -30.76
C SER A 100 26.55 5.18 -30.42
N LEU A 101 26.36 6.03 -31.45
CA LEU A 101 25.81 7.39 -31.33
C LEU A 101 24.46 7.42 -30.60
N PHE A 102 23.66 6.35 -30.74
CA PHE A 102 22.37 6.24 -30.06
C PHE A 102 22.52 5.84 -28.59
N TYR A 103 23.22 4.73 -28.31
CA TYR A 103 23.28 4.16 -26.96
C TYR A 103 24.19 4.94 -26.02
N ARG A 104 25.27 5.56 -26.52
CA ARG A 104 26.25 6.27 -25.70
C ARG A 104 25.62 7.40 -24.86
N PRO A 105 24.82 8.32 -25.44
CA PRO A 105 24.14 9.36 -24.66
C PRO A 105 22.80 8.94 -24.05
N LEU A 106 22.25 7.76 -24.40
CA LEU A 106 20.89 7.33 -24.03
C LEU A 106 20.57 7.48 -22.54
N GLY A 107 21.44 6.94 -21.68
CA GLY A 107 21.25 7.03 -20.23
C GLY A 107 21.29 8.47 -19.71
N GLY A 108 22.22 9.29 -20.24
CA GLY A 108 22.37 10.69 -19.86
C GLY A 108 21.20 11.56 -20.27
N VAL A 109 20.73 11.43 -21.51
CA VAL A 109 19.52 12.13 -22.01
C VAL A 109 18.31 11.80 -21.15
N ALA A 110 18.14 10.52 -20.80
CA ALA A 110 17.02 10.10 -19.97
C ALA A 110 17.06 10.72 -18.57
N VAL A 111 18.23 10.75 -17.93
CA VAL A 111 18.44 11.38 -16.62
C VAL A 111 18.22 12.90 -16.67
N MET A 112 18.69 13.57 -17.73
CA MET A 112 18.44 15.00 -17.93
C MET A 112 16.95 15.33 -18.00
N LEU A 113 16.19 14.54 -18.76
CA LEU A 113 14.73 14.71 -18.84
C LEU A 113 14.06 14.43 -17.49
N PHE A 114 14.54 13.50 -16.66
CA PHE A 114 14.04 13.32 -15.29
C PHE A 114 14.26 14.57 -14.41
N PHE A 115 15.41 15.24 -14.53
CA PHE A 115 15.65 16.50 -13.82
C PHE A 115 14.78 17.64 -14.34
N MET A 116 14.59 17.76 -15.67
CA MET A 116 13.65 18.71 -16.28
C MET A 116 12.22 18.49 -15.77
N ILE A 117 11.75 17.24 -15.73
CA ILE A 117 10.43 16.86 -15.20
C ILE A 117 10.30 17.25 -13.73
N THR A 118 11.33 16.98 -12.93
CA THR A 118 11.35 17.34 -11.51
C THR A 118 11.24 18.85 -11.34
N ALA A 119 12.08 19.63 -12.03
CA ALA A 119 11.99 21.08 -12.01
C ALA A 119 10.61 21.60 -12.44
N TYR A 120 10.11 21.13 -13.58
CA TYR A 120 8.81 21.53 -14.12
C TYR A 120 7.68 21.31 -13.10
N LEU A 121 7.55 20.08 -12.57
CA LEU A 121 6.45 19.73 -11.67
C LEU A 121 6.46 20.55 -10.37
N PHE A 122 7.64 20.79 -9.80
CA PHE A 122 7.75 21.54 -8.55
C PHE A 122 7.62 23.05 -8.78
N TRP A 123 8.24 23.58 -9.84
CA TRP A 123 8.12 24.99 -10.17
C TRP A 123 6.68 25.37 -10.53
N THR A 124 5.96 24.55 -11.32
CA THR A 124 4.52 24.75 -11.58
C THR A 124 3.68 24.74 -10.30
N ARG A 125 4.02 23.90 -9.32
CA ARG A 125 3.32 23.90 -8.01
C ARG A 125 3.58 25.17 -7.21
N LEU A 126 4.80 25.71 -7.25
CA LEU A 126 5.13 26.98 -6.61
C LEU A 126 4.41 28.14 -7.31
N LEU A 127 4.44 28.20 -8.65
CA LEU A 127 3.75 29.23 -9.44
C LEU A 127 2.23 29.26 -9.15
N LYS A 128 1.58 28.10 -9.07
CA LYS A 128 0.15 27.97 -8.72
C LYS A 128 -0.21 28.46 -7.31
N ARG A 129 0.77 28.71 -6.44
CA ARG A 129 0.57 29.16 -5.06
C ARG A 129 1.39 30.42 -4.75
N ASP A 130 1.74 31.21 -5.76
CA ASP A 130 2.51 32.45 -5.64
C ASP A 130 3.77 32.28 -4.75
N GLY A 131 4.48 31.16 -4.90
CA GLY A 131 5.71 30.88 -4.14
C GLY A 131 5.50 30.50 -2.67
N ARG A 132 4.26 30.21 -2.24
CA ARG A 132 3.92 29.82 -0.85
C ARG A 132 3.20 28.45 -0.79
N PRO A 133 3.86 27.36 -1.19
CA PRO A 133 3.29 26.01 -1.06
C PRO A 133 3.25 25.56 0.42
N ASP A 134 2.51 24.46 0.69
CA ASP A 134 2.66 23.73 1.94
C ASP A 134 4.03 23.04 1.96
N TRP A 135 5.04 23.75 2.50
CA TRP A 135 6.42 23.27 2.58
C TRP A 135 6.52 21.95 3.33
N LYS A 136 5.82 21.84 4.47
CA LYS A 136 5.86 20.64 5.31
C LYS A 136 5.30 19.44 4.55
N GLY A 137 4.13 19.58 3.94
CA GLY A 137 3.53 18.52 3.12
C GLY A 137 4.39 18.14 1.92
N LEU A 138 5.05 19.12 1.28
CA LEU A 138 5.96 18.91 0.15
C LEU A 138 7.14 18.02 0.56
N TYR A 139 7.91 18.42 1.58
CA TYR A 139 9.12 17.68 2.00
C TYR A 139 8.80 16.31 2.61
N ILE A 140 7.77 16.21 3.44
CA ILE A 140 7.31 14.92 3.98
C ILE A 140 6.91 13.99 2.83
N GLY A 141 6.14 14.50 1.87
CA GLY A 141 5.73 13.74 0.69
C GLY A 141 6.90 13.35 -0.23
N ARG A 142 8.07 14.00 -0.14
CA ARG A 142 9.31 13.59 -0.84
C ARG A 142 10.06 12.52 -0.07
N LEU A 143 10.21 12.70 1.24
CA LEU A 143 10.85 11.71 2.09
C LEU A 143 10.16 10.35 2.00
N PHE A 144 8.82 10.31 2.03
CA PHE A 144 8.07 9.05 1.88
C PHE A 144 8.03 8.51 0.45
N ARG A 145 8.33 9.32 -0.56
CA ARG A 145 8.47 8.85 -1.95
C ARG A 145 9.82 8.19 -2.18
N ILE A 146 10.90 8.75 -1.64
CA ILE A 146 12.29 8.32 -1.88
C ILE A 146 12.73 7.27 -0.84
N GLY A 147 12.54 7.58 0.45
CA GLY A 147 13.13 6.86 1.58
C GLY A 147 12.83 5.36 1.62
N PRO A 148 11.55 4.91 1.57
CA PRO A 148 11.22 3.49 1.72
C PRO A 148 11.87 2.60 0.65
N LEU A 149 11.85 3.04 -0.61
CA LEU A 149 12.39 2.26 -1.71
C LEU A 149 13.92 2.30 -1.75
N TYR A 150 14.51 3.44 -1.40
CA TYR A 150 15.95 3.59 -1.23
C TYR A 150 16.49 2.65 -0.15
N VAL A 151 15.90 2.67 1.05
CA VAL A 151 16.27 1.76 2.15
C VAL A 151 16.14 0.31 1.70
N PHE A 152 15.06 -0.03 1.00
CA PHE A 152 14.90 -1.37 0.43
C PHE A 152 16.02 -1.73 -0.57
N SER A 153 16.40 -0.83 -1.46
CA SER A 153 17.49 -1.07 -2.42
C SER A 153 18.84 -1.29 -1.73
N ILE A 154 19.14 -0.53 -0.67
CA ILE A 154 20.36 -0.71 0.11
C ILE A 154 20.34 -2.05 0.84
N LEU A 155 19.23 -2.40 1.50
CA LEU A 155 19.10 -3.69 2.17
C LEU A 155 19.25 -4.88 1.21
N ALA A 156 18.64 -4.78 0.01
CA ALA A 156 18.78 -5.80 -1.02
C ALA A 156 20.22 -5.91 -1.55
N MET A 157 20.88 -4.77 -1.78
CA MET A 157 22.29 -4.72 -2.15
C MET A 157 23.17 -5.36 -1.07
N THR A 158 22.99 -5.00 0.20
CA THR A 158 23.71 -5.57 1.34
C THR A 158 23.50 -7.08 1.43
N LEU A 159 22.27 -7.56 1.22
CA LEU A 159 21.99 -9.00 1.18
C LEU A 159 22.74 -9.70 0.04
N ILE A 160 22.81 -9.09 -1.14
CA ILE A 160 23.60 -9.62 -2.28
C ILE A 160 25.08 -9.63 -1.92
N VAL A 161 25.61 -8.58 -1.29
CA VAL A 161 26.99 -8.53 -0.81
C VAL A 161 27.28 -9.71 0.13
N PHE A 162 26.46 -9.91 1.16
CA PHE A 162 26.65 -11.04 2.10
C PHE A 162 26.51 -12.39 1.42
N TRP A 163 25.55 -12.55 0.51
CA TRP A 163 25.42 -13.77 -0.27
C TRP A 163 26.69 -14.05 -1.10
N ARG A 164 27.32 -13.01 -1.66
CA ARG A 164 28.57 -13.10 -2.44
C ARG A 164 29.80 -13.35 -1.58
N THR A 165 29.82 -12.84 -0.35
CA THR A 165 30.93 -13.10 0.59
C THR A 165 30.80 -14.42 1.33
N GLY A 166 29.76 -15.23 1.05
CA GLY A 166 29.52 -16.49 1.77
C GLY A 166 28.94 -16.30 3.18
N PHE A 167 28.37 -15.12 3.45
CA PHE A 167 27.96 -14.66 4.79
C PHE A 167 29.12 -14.54 5.79
N GLU A 168 30.36 -14.55 5.29
CA GLU A 168 31.54 -14.28 6.09
C GLU A 168 31.78 -12.77 6.20
N LEU A 169 32.17 -12.35 7.40
CA LEU A 169 32.58 -10.99 7.69
C LEU A 169 34.05 -10.83 7.28
N ARG A 170 34.31 -10.00 6.26
CA ARG A 170 35.64 -9.80 5.65
C ARG A 170 36.32 -8.51 6.11
N GLU A 171 35.59 -7.64 6.80
CA GLU A 171 36.11 -6.41 7.40
C GLU A 171 35.59 -6.29 8.84
N PRO A 172 36.27 -5.55 9.73
CA PRO A 172 35.80 -5.32 11.10
C PRO A 172 34.34 -4.80 11.16
N LEU A 173 33.58 -5.24 12.16
CA LEU A 173 32.13 -4.96 12.26
C LEU A 173 31.82 -3.46 12.33
N ASP A 174 32.65 -2.71 13.05
CA ASP A 174 32.59 -1.25 13.17
C ASP A 174 32.79 -0.56 11.80
N SER A 175 33.77 -1.01 11.02
CA SER A 175 34.03 -0.52 9.67
C SER A 175 32.85 -0.81 8.74
N MET A 176 32.29 -2.02 8.83
CA MET A 176 31.12 -2.42 8.07
C MET A 176 29.88 -1.59 8.43
N VAL A 177 29.60 -1.39 9.71
CA VAL A 177 28.47 -0.57 10.17
C VAL A 177 28.63 0.89 9.75
N SER A 178 29.85 1.43 9.84
CA SER A 178 30.17 2.78 9.37
C SER A 178 29.91 2.92 7.85
N ASN A 179 30.46 2.00 7.05
CA ASN A 179 30.25 1.96 5.60
C ASN A 179 28.75 1.85 5.27
N LEU A 180 28.03 0.97 5.95
CA LEU A 180 26.59 0.80 5.78
C LEU A 180 25.80 2.08 6.15
N GLY A 181 26.21 2.79 7.20
CA GLY A 181 25.64 4.08 7.59
C GLY A 181 25.78 5.13 6.47
N ARG A 182 26.90 5.14 5.75
CA ARG A 182 27.11 6.02 4.58
C ARG A 182 26.13 5.70 3.46
N TRP A 183 25.87 4.42 3.19
CA TRP A 183 24.87 3.99 2.22
C TRP A 183 23.44 4.33 2.65
N PHE A 184 23.14 4.35 3.95
CA PHE A 184 21.82 4.75 4.46
C PHE A 184 21.60 6.27 4.50
N ALA A 185 22.58 7.09 4.13
CA ALA A 185 22.48 8.56 4.11
C ALA A 185 21.60 9.12 2.96
N LEU A 186 20.66 8.35 2.42
CA LEU A 186 19.71 8.76 1.36
C LEU A 186 20.36 9.44 0.16
N GLY A 187 21.55 8.97 -0.23
CA GLY A 187 22.32 9.52 -1.36
C GLY A 187 22.99 10.86 -1.09
N LEU A 188 23.00 11.39 0.14
CA LEU A 188 23.64 12.67 0.48
C LEU A 188 25.17 12.58 0.66
N ASN A 189 25.72 11.37 0.76
CA ASN A 189 27.14 11.14 0.93
C ASN A 189 27.78 10.77 -0.43
N ASP A 190 28.94 11.35 -0.74
CA ASP A 190 29.67 11.04 -1.99
C ASP A 190 30.66 9.88 -1.81
N ASP A 191 31.11 9.59 -0.58
CA ASP A 191 32.11 8.56 -0.29
C ASP A 191 31.45 7.20 -0.01
N MET A 192 30.91 6.61 -1.08
CA MET A 192 30.25 5.30 -1.08
C MET A 192 31.27 4.16 -1.04
N LYS A 193 31.71 3.81 0.17
CA LYS A 193 32.69 2.72 0.39
C LYS A 193 32.10 1.33 0.12
N PRO A 194 32.93 0.34 -0.26
CA PRO A 194 32.55 -1.07 -0.27
C PRO A 194 31.87 -1.49 1.04
N ILE A 195 30.87 -2.37 0.94
CA ILE A 195 30.29 -3.03 2.13
C ILE A 195 30.96 -4.39 2.29
N ASN A 196 31.35 -4.73 3.51
CA ASN A 196 31.94 -6.01 3.87
C ASN A 196 33.16 -6.37 2.99
N GLY A 197 34.01 -5.39 2.70
CA GLY A 197 35.18 -5.55 1.83
C GLY A 197 34.85 -5.97 0.38
N PHE A 198 33.60 -5.84 -0.08
CA PHE A 198 33.20 -6.24 -1.43
C PHE A 198 33.34 -5.07 -2.42
N PRO A 199 34.40 -5.03 -3.25
CA PRO A 199 34.74 -3.85 -4.06
C PRO A 199 33.67 -3.48 -5.08
N TRP A 200 32.82 -4.43 -5.49
CA TRP A 200 31.79 -4.23 -6.51
C TRP A 200 30.43 -3.76 -5.95
N THR A 201 30.38 -3.32 -4.70
CA THR A 201 29.13 -2.94 -4.01
C THR A 201 28.30 -1.93 -4.82
N ILE A 202 28.91 -0.86 -5.32
CA ILE A 202 28.23 0.20 -6.08
C ILE A 202 27.61 -0.29 -7.39
N PHE A 203 28.24 -1.28 -8.02
CA PHE A 203 27.78 -1.81 -9.31
C PHE A 203 26.55 -2.70 -9.17
N ILE A 204 26.28 -3.26 -7.99
CA ILE A 204 25.04 -4.01 -7.73
C ILE A 204 23.79 -3.14 -8.02
N LEU A 205 23.89 -1.83 -7.74
CA LEU A 205 22.83 -0.86 -8.02
C LEU A 205 23.08 -0.07 -9.33
N MET A 206 24.05 -0.47 -10.16
CA MET A 206 24.47 0.25 -11.37
C MET A 206 24.86 1.72 -11.09
N GLY A 207 25.26 2.03 -9.86
CA GLY A 207 25.62 3.39 -9.44
C GLY A 207 24.49 4.42 -9.48
N VAL A 208 23.21 4.05 -9.64
CA VAL A 208 22.11 5.02 -9.88
C VAL A 208 21.76 5.93 -8.71
N THR A 209 22.33 5.70 -7.53
CA THR A 209 22.02 6.44 -6.30
C THR A 209 22.57 7.87 -6.30
N TRP A 210 23.54 8.20 -7.16
CA TRP A 210 24.17 9.53 -7.21
C TRP A 210 23.19 10.65 -7.55
N SER A 211 22.14 10.36 -8.35
CA SER A 211 21.19 11.37 -8.82
C SER A 211 20.31 11.93 -7.71
N ILE A 212 20.10 11.16 -6.64
CA ILE A 212 19.24 11.52 -5.50
C ILE A 212 19.79 12.74 -4.75
N LYS A 213 21.12 12.88 -4.67
CA LYS A 213 21.77 14.06 -4.08
C LYS A 213 21.32 15.36 -4.75
N TYR A 214 21.31 15.36 -6.08
CA TYR A 214 20.95 16.54 -6.87
C TYR A 214 19.46 16.84 -6.78
N GLU A 215 18.60 15.82 -6.65
CA GLU A 215 17.19 16.05 -6.31
C GLU A 215 17.03 16.75 -4.95
N TRP A 216 17.77 16.32 -3.91
CA TRP A 216 17.72 16.98 -2.60
C TRP A 216 18.19 18.43 -2.67
N TRP A 217 19.30 18.71 -3.34
CA TRP A 217 19.78 20.08 -3.54
C TRP A 217 18.74 20.95 -4.25
N PHE A 218 18.08 20.43 -5.29
CA PHE A 218 16.98 21.12 -5.93
C PHE A 218 15.80 21.34 -4.96
N TYR A 219 15.39 20.34 -4.19
CA TYR A 219 14.30 20.51 -3.22
C TYR A 219 14.62 21.55 -2.15
N PHE A 220 15.86 21.59 -1.64
CA PHE A 220 16.27 22.60 -0.65
C PHE A 220 16.38 24.00 -1.26
N SER A 221 16.77 24.12 -2.53
CA SER A 221 16.84 25.42 -3.21
C SER A 221 15.46 26.03 -3.47
N LEU A 222 14.38 25.25 -3.47
CA LEU A 222 13.00 25.77 -3.68
C LEU A 222 12.59 26.83 -2.66
N ILE A 223 13.01 26.72 -1.39
CA ILE A 223 12.65 27.71 -0.36
C ILE A 223 13.24 29.08 -0.72
N ILE A 224 14.50 29.11 -1.13
CA ILE A 224 15.22 30.33 -1.47
C ILE A 224 14.71 30.86 -2.81
N THR A 225 14.59 30.00 -3.81
CA THR A 225 14.22 30.41 -5.17
C THR A 225 12.74 30.79 -5.30
N ALA A 226 11.88 30.41 -4.35
CA ALA A 226 10.49 30.87 -4.29
C ALA A 226 10.36 32.40 -4.19
N ILE A 227 11.39 33.11 -3.71
CA ILE A 227 11.41 34.57 -3.65
C ILE A 227 11.25 35.19 -5.05
N PHE A 228 11.82 34.58 -6.09
CA PHE A 228 11.72 35.09 -7.46
C PHE A 228 10.30 35.00 -8.01
N ILE A 229 9.49 34.07 -7.53
CA ILE A 229 8.05 33.99 -7.87
C ILE A 229 7.29 35.10 -7.14
N GLN A 230 7.58 35.31 -5.86
CA GLN A 230 6.94 36.35 -5.05
C GLN A 230 7.26 37.76 -5.58
N LEU A 231 8.46 37.96 -6.12
CA LEU A 231 8.90 39.19 -6.78
C LEU A 231 8.45 39.30 -8.25
N ARG A 232 7.63 38.36 -8.76
CA ARG A 232 7.19 38.32 -10.17
C ARG A 232 8.34 38.28 -11.20
N MET A 233 9.51 37.79 -10.79
CA MET A 233 10.72 37.65 -11.61
C MET A 233 10.98 36.20 -12.07
N HIS A 234 9.98 35.32 -12.02
CA HIS A 234 10.17 33.88 -12.26
C HIS A 234 10.62 33.53 -13.68
N LEU A 235 10.25 34.32 -14.70
CA LEU A 235 10.71 34.13 -16.08
C LEU A 235 12.15 34.60 -16.24
N THR A 236 12.48 35.79 -15.73
CA THR A 236 13.84 36.33 -15.71
C THR A 236 14.80 35.39 -14.99
N PHE A 237 14.41 34.89 -13.81
CA PHE A 237 15.18 33.91 -13.06
C PHE A 237 15.46 32.64 -13.87
N ALA A 238 14.45 32.13 -14.60
CA ALA A 238 14.60 30.94 -15.42
C ALA A 238 15.57 31.14 -16.60
N VAL A 239 15.45 32.27 -17.32
CA VAL A 239 16.28 32.58 -18.48
C VAL A 239 17.72 32.86 -18.07
N VAL A 240 17.92 33.71 -17.04
CA VAL A 240 19.25 34.06 -16.53
C VAL A 240 19.95 32.83 -15.97
N GLY A 241 19.25 31.99 -15.20
CA GLY A 241 19.82 30.76 -14.66
C GLY A 241 20.21 29.75 -15.75
N LEU A 242 19.40 29.62 -16.81
CA LEU A 242 19.75 28.78 -17.96
C LEU A 242 20.97 29.31 -18.71
N ALA A 243 21.01 30.62 -18.99
CA ALA A 243 22.12 31.28 -19.66
C ALA A 243 23.42 31.18 -18.84
N ALA A 244 23.36 31.41 -17.53
CA ALA A 244 24.49 31.24 -16.63
C ALA A 244 25.00 29.79 -16.62
N SER A 245 24.08 28.81 -16.61
CA SER A 245 24.46 27.40 -16.68
C SER A 245 25.16 27.07 -18.01
N PHE A 246 24.66 27.58 -19.14
CA PHE A 246 25.31 27.41 -20.45
C PHE A 246 26.68 28.09 -20.52
N ALA A 247 26.80 29.31 -20.00
CA ALA A 247 28.09 30.00 -19.92
C ALA A 247 29.11 29.18 -19.11
N LEU A 248 28.70 28.63 -17.96
CA LEU A 248 29.57 27.82 -17.11
C LEU A 248 29.97 26.48 -17.76
N ILE A 249 29.08 25.86 -18.53
CA ILE A 249 29.43 24.68 -19.35
C ILE A 249 30.53 25.03 -20.35
N LEU A 250 30.40 26.17 -21.05
CA LEU A 250 31.36 26.60 -22.06
C LEU A 250 32.70 27.04 -21.46
N THR A 251 32.70 27.71 -20.31
CA THR A 251 33.93 28.25 -19.70
C THR A 251 34.70 27.22 -18.89
N THR A 252 34.01 26.37 -18.11
CA THR A 252 34.68 25.40 -17.23
C THR A 252 34.94 24.05 -17.90
N GLN A 253 34.31 23.78 -19.05
CA GLN A 253 34.30 22.48 -19.73
C GLN A 253 33.93 21.32 -18.78
N SER A 254 33.16 21.62 -17.72
CA SER A 254 32.76 20.65 -16.71
C SER A 254 31.31 20.22 -16.93
N ASP A 255 31.10 18.92 -17.05
CA ASP A 255 29.77 18.30 -17.14
C ASP A 255 28.89 18.57 -15.91
N LEU A 256 29.48 19.07 -14.80
CA LEU A 256 28.77 19.40 -13.57
C LEU A 256 27.63 20.40 -13.81
N TRP A 257 27.83 21.36 -14.73
CA TRP A 257 26.87 22.44 -15.00
C TRP A 257 25.73 22.03 -15.94
N CYS A 258 25.80 20.85 -16.54
CA CYS A 258 24.71 20.28 -17.34
C CYS A 258 23.46 19.96 -16.51
N LEU A 259 23.65 19.62 -15.22
CA LEU A 259 22.54 19.30 -14.32
C LEU A 259 21.75 20.56 -13.91
N PRO A 260 22.37 21.66 -13.44
CA PRO A 260 21.70 22.95 -13.31
C PRO A 260 20.98 23.39 -14.59
N ALA A 261 21.61 23.27 -15.76
CA ALA A 261 20.98 23.61 -17.03
C ALA A 261 19.69 22.81 -17.27
N ALA A 262 19.69 21.50 -16.98
CA ALA A 262 18.49 20.67 -17.07
C ALA A 262 17.36 21.14 -16.12
N PHE A 263 17.69 21.46 -14.86
CA PHE A 263 16.69 22.03 -13.95
C PHE A 263 16.14 23.36 -14.47
N PHE A 264 17.00 24.25 -14.98
CA PHE A 264 16.56 25.53 -15.53
C PHE A 264 15.74 25.39 -16.82
N CYS A 265 15.98 24.39 -17.67
CA CYS A 265 15.07 24.06 -18.78
C CYS A 265 13.66 23.69 -18.28
N GLY A 266 13.57 22.90 -17.19
CA GLY A 266 12.30 22.56 -16.56
C GLY A 266 11.58 23.76 -15.94
N ILE A 267 12.32 24.62 -15.23
CA ILE A 267 11.83 25.88 -14.64
C ILE A 267 11.34 26.81 -15.76
N LEU A 268 12.12 27.00 -16.82
CA LEU A 268 11.78 27.84 -17.96
C LEU A 268 10.51 27.35 -18.64
N THR A 269 10.40 26.04 -18.89
CA THR A 269 9.19 25.42 -19.46
C THR A 269 7.97 25.70 -18.60
N ALA A 270 8.08 25.55 -17.27
CA ALA A 270 6.99 25.85 -16.35
C ALA A 270 6.61 27.34 -16.34
N SER A 271 7.59 28.24 -16.35
CA SER A 271 7.38 29.70 -16.39
C SER A 271 6.72 30.15 -17.70
N LEU A 272 7.19 29.67 -18.87
CA LEU A 272 6.60 29.99 -20.17
C LEU A 272 5.13 29.56 -20.25
N LEU A 273 4.83 28.33 -19.85
CA LEU A 273 3.46 27.82 -19.87
C LEU A 273 2.54 28.51 -18.85
N HIS A 274 3.09 29.00 -17.74
CA HIS A 274 2.34 29.80 -16.77
C HIS A 274 1.92 31.17 -17.33
N GLU A 275 2.81 31.80 -18.10
CA GLU A 275 2.54 33.05 -18.85
C GLU A 275 1.63 32.84 -20.07
N GLY A 276 1.15 31.62 -20.32
CA GLY A 276 0.35 31.30 -21.50
C GLY A 276 1.13 31.28 -22.81
N ILE A 277 2.46 31.34 -22.75
CA ILE A 277 3.36 31.20 -23.91
C ILE A 277 3.40 29.72 -24.28
N LYS A 278 2.50 29.32 -25.19
CA LYS A 278 2.47 27.98 -25.79
C LYS A 278 2.55 28.05 -27.32
N PRO A 279 3.09 27.02 -27.99
CA PRO A 279 3.03 26.94 -29.45
C PRO A 279 1.57 26.85 -29.92
N ARG A 280 1.21 27.61 -30.96
CA ARG A 280 -0.09 27.50 -31.66
C ARG A 280 -0.01 26.43 -32.75
N LEU A 281 0.36 25.21 -32.37
CA LEU A 281 0.55 24.07 -33.27
C LEU A 281 -0.31 22.89 -32.81
N SER A 282 -0.65 21.98 -33.72
CA SER A 282 -1.33 20.73 -33.36
C SER A 282 -0.39 19.78 -32.62
N ALA A 283 -0.96 18.84 -31.85
CA ALA A 283 -0.19 17.83 -31.12
C ALA A 283 0.75 17.02 -32.04
N ASN A 284 0.30 16.73 -33.27
CA ASN A 284 1.10 16.02 -34.27
C ASN A 284 2.32 16.82 -34.73
N TRP A 285 2.16 18.10 -35.05
CA TRP A 285 3.29 18.95 -35.45
C TRP A 285 4.30 19.14 -34.32
N MET A 286 3.82 19.36 -33.09
CA MET A 286 4.70 19.41 -31.92
C MET A 286 5.42 18.08 -31.70
N SER A 287 4.76 16.95 -31.96
CA SER A 287 5.36 15.60 -31.87
C SER A 287 6.45 15.38 -32.92
N ILE A 288 6.22 15.80 -34.17
CA ILE A 288 7.23 15.76 -35.23
C ILE A 288 8.45 16.58 -34.82
N MET A 289 8.25 17.83 -34.40
CA MET A 289 9.36 18.71 -33.99
C MET A 289 10.14 18.15 -32.79
N ALA A 290 9.45 17.60 -31.78
CA ALA A 290 10.09 16.99 -30.62
C ALA A 290 10.92 15.75 -31.02
N LEU A 291 10.39 14.89 -31.89
CA LEU A 291 11.11 13.73 -32.41
C LEU A 291 12.28 14.14 -33.29
N THR A 292 12.16 15.18 -34.11
CA THR A 292 13.26 15.71 -34.92
C THR A 292 14.39 16.24 -34.04
N ALA A 293 14.07 17.00 -32.99
CA ALA A 293 15.07 17.50 -32.05
C ALA A 293 15.83 16.36 -31.36
N LEU A 294 15.12 15.32 -30.91
CA LEU A 294 15.74 14.12 -30.34
C LEU A 294 16.51 13.30 -31.38
N ALA A 295 16.01 13.18 -32.62
CA ALA A 295 16.68 12.47 -33.70
C ALA A 295 18.00 13.14 -34.08
N ILE A 296 18.03 14.48 -34.17
CA ILE A 296 19.28 15.24 -34.37
C ILE A 296 20.25 14.97 -33.22
N MET A 297 19.76 15.02 -31.98
CA MET A 297 20.57 14.73 -30.80
C MET A 297 21.21 13.33 -30.90
N PHE A 298 20.44 12.28 -31.15
CA PHE A 298 20.93 10.90 -31.20
C PHE A 298 21.69 10.53 -32.48
N SER A 299 21.56 11.31 -33.56
CA SER A 299 22.25 11.04 -34.84
C SER A 299 23.62 11.72 -34.94
N PHE A 300 23.82 12.83 -34.24
CA PHE A 300 25.03 13.65 -34.39
C PHE A 300 25.83 13.83 -33.11
N ALA A 301 25.22 13.69 -31.92
CA ALA A 301 25.92 13.95 -30.66
C ALA A 301 26.45 12.66 -30.02
N ARG A 302 27.77 12.62 -29.76
CA ARG A 302 28.41 11.54 -28.97
C ARG A 302 28.21 11.68 -27.46
N THR A 303 27.76 12.86 -27.01
CA THR A 303 27.53 13.20 -25.61
C THR A 303 26.21 13.93 -25.44
N HIS A 304 25.62 13.85 -24.25
CA HIS A 304 24.47 14.63 -23.84
C HIS A 304 24.88 15.95 -23.15
N ALA A 305 26.14 16.05 -22.73
CA ALA A 305 26.70 17.13 -21.93
C ALA A 305 27.26 18.25 -22.81
N GLY A 306 26.39 18.98 -23.51
CA GLY A 306 26.79 20.14 -24.32
C GLY A 306 25.63 21.07 -24.59
N VAL A 307 25.91 22.37 -24.74
CA VAL A 307 24.87 23.42 -24.78
C VAL A 307 23.82 23.15 -25.87
N ILE A 308 24.24 22.79 -27.09
CA ILE A 308 23.34 22.48 -28.20
C ILE A 308 22.49 21.25 -27.86
N GLN A 309 23.08 20.22 -27.26
CA GLN A 309 22.36 19.00 -26.90
C GLN A 309 21.33 19.26 -25.81
N ILE A 310 21.68 20.01 -24.76
CA ILE A 310 20.75 20.39 -23.71
C ILE A 310 19.62 21.25 -24.27
N ALA A 311 19.92 22.17 -25.19
CA ALA A 311 18.89 22.97 -25.87
C ALA A 311 17.93 22.10 -26.69
N LEU A 312 18.43 21.14 -27.48
CA LEU A 312 17.60 20.21 -28.25
C LEU A 312 16.68 19.36 -27.33
N ILE A 313 17.23 18.83 -26.23
CA ILE A 313 16.47 18.07 -25.23
C ILE A 313 15.42 18.98 -24.56
N GLY A 314 15.78 20.22 -24.23
CA GLY A 314 14.89 21.22 -23.65
C GLY A 314 13.75 21.63 -24.58
N ILE A 315 14.02 21.78 -25.89
CA ILE A 315 12.99 22.04 -26.92
C ILE A 315 12.01 20.87 -26.99
N ALA A 316 12.52 19.64 -27.08
CA ALA A 316 11.66 18.46 -27.09
C ALA A 316 10.81 18.38 -25.81
N PHE A 317 11.40 18.67 -24.65
CA PHE A 317 10.69 18.69 -23.37
C PHE A 317 9.58 19.75 -23.30
N TYR A 318 9.87 20.98 -23.76
CA TYR A 318 8.89 22.07 -23.83
C TYR A 318 7.70 21.71 -24.73
N LEU A 319 7.96 21.11 -25.90
CA LEU A 319 6.90 20.66 -26.82
C LEU A 319 6.02 19.56 -26.21
N ILE A 320 6.62 18.60 -25.49
CA ILE A 320 5.87 17.54 -24.79
C ILE A 320 5.01 18.12 -23.66
N CYS A 321 5.54 19.07 -22.89
CA CYS A 321 4.78 19.78 -21.85
C CYS A 321 3.68 20.67 -22.44
N SER A 322 3.86 21.14 -23.67
CA SER A 322 2.89 21.96 -24.42
C SER A 322 1.77 21.15 -25.07
N GLY A 323 1.88 19.82 -25.11
CA GLY A 323 0.84 18.92 -25.62
C GLY A 323 1.27 17.93 -26.70
N ALA A 324 2.56 17.81 -27.02
CA ALA A 324 3.03 16.73 -27.90
C ALA A 324 2.84 15.37 -27.20
N ASP A 325 2.05 14.48 -27.81
CA ASP A 325 1.75 13.15 -27.30
C ASP A 325 2.52 12.01 -27.99
N LEU A 326 3.36 12.37 -28.98
CA LEU A 326 4.12 11.46 -29.84
C LEU A 326 3.22 10.48 -30.58
N PHE A 327 2.19 11.01 -31.25
CA PHE A 327 1.17 10.22 -31.96
C PHE A 327 0.41 9.28 -31.03
N GLY A 328 0.07 9.78 -29.84
CA GLY A 328 -0.63 9.04 -28.79
C GLY A 328 0.23 8.04 -28.01
N LEU A 329 1.53 7.87 -28.34
CA LEU A 329 2.43 6.95 -27.66
C LEU A 329 2.53 7.24 -26.16
N LEU A 330 2.63 8.51 -25.78
CA LEU A 330 2.71 8.92 -24.38
C LEU A 330 1.36 8.78 -23.63
N LEU A 331 0.25 8.64 -24.37
CA LEU A 331 -1.09 8.48 -23.81
C LEU A 331 -1.46 7.01 -23.63
N LEU A 332 -0.65 6.07 -24.13
CA LEU A 332 -0.90 4.64 -23.94
C LEU A 332 -0.96 4.28 -22.45
N ARG A 333 -1.98 3.51 -22.07
CA ARG A 333 -2.10 2.95 -20.71
C ARG A 333 -0.83 2.24 -20.21
N PRO A 334 -0.17 1.36 -21.00
CA PRO A 334 1.10 0.76 -20.56
C PRO A 334 2.20 1.80 -20.32
N ALA A 335 2.31 2.86 -21.14
CA ALA A 335 3.27 3.95 -20.92
C ALA A 335 3.01 4.66 -19.58
N GLN A 336 1.75 4.98 -19.28
CA GLN A 336 1.37 5.59 -17.99
C GLN A 336 1.66 4.68 -16.79
N ARG A 337 1.35 3.37 -16.91
CA ARG A 337 1.69 2.38 -15.86
C ARG A 337 3.17 2.37 -15.54
N MET A 338 4.02 2.30 -16.57
CA MET A 338 5.47 2.37 -16.42
C MET A 338 5.90 3.71 -15.80
N GLY A 339 5.26 4.81 -16.21
CA GLY A 339 5.42 6.13 -15.63
C GLY A 339 5.17 6.21 -14.13
N HIS A 340 4.08 5.60 -13.66
CA HIS A 340 3.71 5.58 -12.24
C HIS A 340 4.75 4.89 -11.36
N ILE A 341 5.40 3.85 -11.88
CA ILE A 341 6.44 3.08 -11.17
C ILE A 341 7.87 3.41 -11.61
N SER A 342 8.05 4.45 -12.44
CA SER A 342 9.34 4.84 -13.05
C SER A 342 10.47 4.98 -12.03
N TYR A 343 10.18 5.54 -10.84
CA TYR A 343 11.17 5.65 -9.76
C TYR A 343 11.68 4.29 -9.29
N GLY A 344 10.79 3.30 -9.17
CA GLY A 344 11.18 1.95 -8.78
C GLY A 344 11.90 1.18 -9.87
N ILE A 345 11.52 1.37 -11.13
CA ILE A 345 12.28 0.84 -12.27
C ILE A 345 13.71 1.40 -12.23
N TYR A 346 13.85 2.73 -12.16
CA TYR A 346 15.15 3.41 -12.16
C TYR A 346 16.06 2.97 -11.01
N LEU A 347 15.52 2.89 -9.78
CA LEU A 347 16.31 2.58 -8.60
C LEU A 347 16.63 1.09 -8.45
N LEU A 348 15.69 0.20 -8.78
CA LEU A 348 15.84 -1.23 -8.52
C LEU A 348 16.42 -2.02 -9.68
N GLN A 349 16.48 -1.48 -10.90
CA GLN A 349 16.97 -2.18 -12.10
C GLN A 349 18.35 -2.84 -11.94
N GLY A 350 19.23 -2.29 -11.11
CA GLY A 350 20.55 -2.88 -10.91
C GLY A 350 20.49 -4.27 -10.27
N ILE A 351 19.52 -4.53 -9.39
CA ILE A 351 19.37 -5.82 -8.71
C ILE A 351 19.07 -6.96 -9.70
N PRO A 352 18.00 -6.92 -10.52
CA PRO A 352 17.73 -7.97 -11.48
C PRO A 352 18.82 -8.06 -12.55
N LEU A 353 19.41 -6.95 -13.01
CA LEU A 353 20.55 -6.98 -13.94
C LEU A 353 21.75 -7.72 -13.32
N THR A 354 22.07 -7.43 -12.07
CA THR A 354 23.12 -8.12 -11.30
C THR A 354 22.84 -9.60 -11.12
N LEU A 355 21.57 -10.00 -10.94
CA LEU A 355 21.19 -11.40 -10.79
C LEU A 355 21.16 -12.16 -12.13
N LEU A 356 20.78 -11.48 -13.23
CA LEU A 356 20.68 -12.04 -14.58
C LEU A 356 22.06 -12.21 -15.24
N PHE A 357 22.90 -11.17 -15.18
CA PHE A 357 24.23 -11.17 -15.79
C PHE A 357 25.34 -11.59 -14.82
N GLY A 358 25.07 -11.60 -13.50
CA GLY A 358 26.06 -11.93 -12.47
C GLY A 358 26.34 -13.42 -12.26
N GLY A 359 26.45 -14.19 -13.34
CA GLY A 359 27.17 -15.46 -13.34
C GLY A 359 28.68 -15.24 -13.17
N PHE A 360 29.11 -14.68 -12.03
CA PHE A 360 30.53 -14.58 -11.69
C PHE A 360 30.97 -15.88 -11.00
N ASN A 361 31.99 -16.47 -11.61
CA ASN A 361 32.51 -17.82 -11.44
C ASN A 361 32.67 -18.25 -9.97
N ARG A 362 32.23 -19.47 -9.66
CA ARG A 362 32.51 -20.18 -8.38
C ARG A 362 33.97 -20.64 -8.27
N SER A 363 34.82 -20.41 -9.28
CA SER A 363 36.14 -21.07 -9.38
C SER A 363 37.28 -20.42 -8.61
N MET A 364 37.10 -19.28 -7.91
CA MET A 364 38.13 -18.69 -7.05
C MET A 364 38.05 -19.10 -5.56
N GLN A 365 37.53 -20.29 -5.26
CA GLN A 365 37.42 -20.81 -3.87
C GLN A 365 38.43 -21.91 -3.50
N HIS A 366 39.52 -22.09 -4.25
CA HIS A 366 40.56 -23.05 -3.89
C HIS A 366 41.86 -22.37 -3.44
N THR A 367 41.93 -22.02 -2.14
CA THR A 367 43.17 -22.19 -1.37
C THR A 367 42.81 -22.44 0.10
N ARG A 368 43.31 -23.56 0.62
CA ARG A 368 42.97 -24.20 1.90
C ARG A 368 43.34 -23.34 3.11
N VAL A 369 42.49 -23.33 4.14
CA VAL A 369 42.89 -23.54 5.55
C VAL A 369 41.77 -24.31 6.25
N CYS A 370 42.09 -25.50 6.75
CA CYS A 370 41.25 -26.26 7.67
C CYS A 370 41.50 -25.76 9.09
N VAL A 371 40.49 -25.18 9.76
CA VAL A 371 40.40 -25.14 11.23
C VAL A 371 38.93 -25.14 11.65
N GLY A 372 38.55 -26.08 12.51
CA GLY A 372 37.60 -25.83 13.60
C GLY A 372 36.10 -25.87 13.27
N SER A 373 35.51 -27.04 13.53
CA SER A 373 34.08 -27.31 13.69
C SER A 373 33.25 -26.18 14.32
N GLY A 374 32.19 -25.75 13.60
CA GLY A 374 31.14 -24.89 14.16
C GLY A 374 30.14 -24.35 13.14
N GLY A 375 29.84 -25.08 12.05
CA GLY A 375 28.95 -24.60 11.00
C GLY A 375 27.47 -24.70 11.38
N VAL A 376 26.80 -23.57 11.61
CA VAL A 376 25.32 -23.50 11.51
C VAL A 376 24.96 -23.37 10.03
N ALA A 377 24.72 -24.52 9.39
CA ALA A 377 24.24 -24.58 8.02
C ALA A 377 22.87 -23.91 7.89
N MET A 378 22.74 -22.83 7.11
CA MET A 378 21.44 -22.38 6.61
C MET A 378 20.89 -23.44 5.65
N LYS A 379 20.01 -24.31 6.16
CA LYS A 379 19.21 -25.26 5.38
C LYS A 379 18.48 -24.48 4.26
N GLN A 380 18.89 -24.65 3.00
CA GLN A 380 18.01 -24.34 1.88
C GLN A 380 16.75 -25.19 2.03
N ARG A 381 15.64 -24.56 2.41
CA ARG A 381 14.39 -25.24 2.69
C ARG A 381 13.63 -25.37 1.36
N PRO A 382 13.43 -26.60 0.83
CA PRO A 382 12.69 -26.78 -0.40
C PRO A 382 11.25 -26.27 -0.28
N ARG A 383 10.67 -25.90 -1.43
CA ARG A 383 9.27 -25.47 -1.54
C ARG A 383 8.36 -26.60 -1.05
N ILE A 384 7.68 -26.39 0.07
CA ILE A 384 6.72 -27.35 0.61
C ILE A 384 5.36 -27.13 -0.04
N TYR A 385 4.80 -28.21 -0.57
CA TYR A 385 3.38 -28.32 -0.85
C TYR A 385 2.72 -28.93 0.38
N TYR A 386 1.90 -28.13 1.09
CA TYR A 386 1.19 -28.64 2.25
C TYR A 386 0.13 -29.64 1.84
N SER A 387 0.14 -30.81 2.48
CA SER A 387 -0.93 -31.79 2.38
C SER A 387 -2.23 -31.24 2.97
N GLU A 388 -3.36 -31.85 2.61
CA GLU A 388 -4.67 -31.45 3.15
C GLU A 388 -4.77 -31.64 4.66
N SER A 389 -4.11 -32.66 5.24
CA SER A 389 -4.04 -32.87 6.69
C SER A 389 -3.24 -31.76 7.40
N GLN A 390 -2.13 -31.32 6.81
CA GLN A 390 -1.36 -30.19 7.34
C GLN A 390 -2.16 -28.88 7.28
N LYS A 391 -2.88 -28.63 6.18
CA LYS A 391 -3.79 -27.47 6.09
C LYS A 391 -4.92 -27.55 7.12
N ALA A 392 -5.49 -28.72 7.35
CA ALA A 392 -6.53 -28.93 8.37
C ALA A 392 -5.99 -28.61 9.78
N LEU A 393 -4.77 -29.04 10.10
CA LEU A 393 -4.11 -28.70 11.37
C LEU A 393 -3.88 -27.19 11.53
N MET A 394 -3.49 -26.48 10.46
CA MET A 394 -3.37 -25.01 10.49
C MET A 394 -4.70 -24.34 10.85
N TRP A 395 -5.81 -24.83 10.28
CA TRP A 395 -7.14 -24.31 10.55
C TRP A 395 -7.62 -24.59 11.98
N ASP A 396 -7.36 -25.80 12.51
CA ASP A 396 -7.66 -26.15 13.91
C ASP A 396 -6.95 -25.21 14.90
N ARG A 397 -5.64 -24.98 14.69
CA ARG A 397 -4.82 -24.09 15.53
C ARG A 397 -5.26 -22.63 15.42
N TRP A 398 -5.58 -22.17 14.21
CA TRP A 398 -6.15 -20.85 13.97
C TRP A 398 -7.48 -20.65 14.70
N ARG A 399 -8.33 -21.69 14.73
CA ARG A 399 -9.61 -21.69 15.44
C ARG A 399 -9.41 -21.61 16.96
N LYS A 400 -8.40 -22.27 17.50
CA LYS A 400 -8.02 -22.21 18.93
C LYS A 400 -7.46 -20.84 19.37
N GLY A 401 -7.20 -19.94 18.42
CA GLY A 401 -6.77 -18.57 18.71
C GLY A 401 -5.26 -18.37 18.68
N GLU A 402 -4.50 -19.38 18.30
CA GLU A 402 -3.06 -19.28 18.11
C GLU A 402 -2.73 -18.28 16.99
N THR A 403 -1.64 -17.53 17.19
CA THR A 403 -1.13 -16.55 16.23
C THR A 403 -0.52 -17.26 15.02
N ILE A 404 -0.47 -16.57 13.88
CA ILE A 404 0.16 -17.10 12.66
C ILE A 404 1.62 -17.51 12.91
N HIS A 405 2.32 -16.82 13.82
CA HIS A 405 3.68 -17.16 14.24
C HIS A 405 3.74 -18.50 14.99
N GLN A 406 2.83 -18.73 15.94
CA GLN A 406 2.75 -20.01 16.68
C GLN A 406 2.44 -21.17 15.74
N ILE A 407 1.48 -20.99 14.84
CA ILE A 407 1.13 -22.01 13.84
C ILE A 407 2.30 -22.28 12.90
N ALA A 408 3.02 -21.23 12.46
CA ALA A 408 4.16 -21.38 11.54
C ALA A 408 5.35 -22.10 12.18
N LYS A 409 5.53 -21.95 13.50
CA LYS A 409 6.53 -22.68 14.27
C LYS A 409 6.29 -24.20 14.24
N LEU A 410 5.03 -24.67 14.23
CA LEU A 410 4.70 -26.10 14.14
C LEU A 410 5.18 -26.77 12.84
N PHE A 411 5.32 -25.99 11.77
CA PHE A 411 5.80 -26.47 10.47
C PHE A 411 7.25 -26.08 10.19
N ASP A 412 7.94 -25.50 11.19
CA ASP A 412 9.28 -24.94 11.03
C ASP A 412 9.33 -24.00 9.81
N ARG A 413 8.46 -22.97 9.81
CA ARG A 413 8.31 -21.99 8.73
C ARG A 413 8.09 -20.58 9.25
N GLY A 414 8.33 -19.60 8.38
CA GLY A 414 7.97 -18.20 8.62
C GLY A 414 6.47 -17.96 8.46
N HIS A 415 5.93 -16.97 9.18
CA HIS A 415 4.49 -16.67 9.24
C HIS A 415 3.85 -16.40 7.87
N SER A 416 4.60 -15.88 6.90
CA SER A 416 4.13 -15.54 5.55
C SER A 416 3.57 -16.73 4.78
N SER A 417 4.14 -17.93 5.00
CA SER A 417 3.71 -19.15 4.30
C SER A 417 2.30 -19.59 4.68
N ILE A 418 1.94 -19.43 5.95
CA ILE A 418 0.61 -19.77 6.49
C ILE A 418 -0.37 -18.63 6.26
N GLN A 419 0.09 -17.38 6.36
CA GLN A 419 -0.73 -16.21 6.12
C GLN A 419 -1.40 -16.25 4.74
N ARG A 420 -0.71 -16.69 3.69
CA ARG A 420 -1.29 -16.83 2.35
C ARG A 420 -2.50 -17.79 2.33
N ILE A 421 -2.33 -18.97 2.94
CA ILE A 421 -3.37 -20.01 2.99
C ILE A 421 -4.60 -19.53 3.75
N LEU A 422 -4.40 -18.86 4.89
CA LEU A 422 -5.51 -18.34 5.70
C LEU A 422 -6.16 -17.12 5.04
N ALA A 423 -5.38 -16.23 4.42
CA ALA A 423 -5.87 -14.99 3.81
C ALA A 423 -6.68 -15.24 2.54
N GLU A 424 -6.36 -16.26 1.74
CA GLU A 424 -7.12 -16.65 0.55
C GLU A 424 -8.60 -16.95 0.89
N ALA A 425 -8.86 -17.54 2.06
CA ALA A 425 -10.21 -17.80 2.57
C ALA A 425 -10.75 -16.72 3.53
N GLY A 426 -10.06 -15.58 3.66
CA GLY A 426 -10.46 -14.48 4.54
C GLY A 426 -10.38 -14.81 6.04
N GLY A 427 -9.59 -15.83 6.42
CA GLY A 427 -9.49 -16.35 7.79
C GLY A 427 -10.68 -17.21 8.21
N ILE A 428 -11.49 -17.70 7.25
CA ILE A 428 -12.63 -18.58 7.46
C ILE A 428 -12.31 -19.94 6.86
N GLU A 429 -12.35 -20.99 7.67
CA GLU A 429 -12.05 -22.34 7.23
C GLU A 429 -13.05 -22.79 6.14
N PRO A 430 -12.57 -23.26 4.97
CA PRO A 430 -13.43 -23.85 3.96
C PRO A 430 -14.09 -25.14 4.49
N PRO A 431 -15.36 -25.41 4.17
CA PRO A 431 -15.98 -26.66 4.54
C PRO A 431 -15.23 -27.84 3.90
N GLN A 432 -15.07 -28.93 4.67
CA GLN A 432 -14.48 -30.16 4.16
C GLN A 432 -15.32 -30.72 3.01
N ARG A 433 -14.64 -31.03 1.90
CA ARG A 433 -15.30 -31.55 0.71
C ARG A 433 -15.57 -33.04 0.88
N HIS A 434 -16.82 -33.44 0.69
CA HIS A 434 -17.24 -34.83 0.71
C HIS A 434 -17.74 -35.23 -0.68
N ARG A 435 -17.39 -36.44 -1.12
CA ARG A 435 -17.92 -37.01 -2.36
C ARG A 435 -19.32 -37.57 -2.10
N ALA A 436 -20.23 -37.39 -3.05
CA ALA A 436 -21.51 -38.09 -3.00
C ALA A 436 -21.28 -39.60 -3.18
N LEU A 437 -21.96 -40.43 -2.40
CA LEU A 437 -21.81 -41.91 -2.43
C LEU A 437 -22.01 -42.52 -3.82
N LYS A 438 -22.80 -41.86 -4.68
CA LYS A 438 -23.12 -42.32 -6.05
C LYS A 438 -22.11 -41.86 -7.11
N ALA A 439 -21.08 -41.09 -6.75
CA ALA A 439 -20.09 -40.61 -7.71
C ALA A 439 -19.01 -41.68 -7.95
N LEU A 440 -18.54 -41.78 -9.21
CA LEU A 440 -17.43 -42.66 -9.57
C LEU A 440 -16.18 -42.33 -8.72
N THR A 441 -15.45 -43.36 -8.32
CA THR A 441 -14.15 -43.32 -7.65
C THR A 441 -13.03 -43.11 -8.68
N LEU A 442 -11.81 -42.79 -8.21
CA LEU A 442 -10.65 -42.71 -9.10
C LEU A 442 -10.37 -44.07 -9.75
N ALA A 443 -10.42 -45.17 -8.98
CA ALA A 443 -10.22 -46.52 -9.50
C ALA A 443 -11.22 -46.87 -10.62
N GLU A 444 -12.50 -46.54 -10.43
CA GLU A 444 -13.51 -46.72 -11.49
C GLU A 444 -13.22 -45.85 -12.73
N ARG A 445 -12.72 -44.62 -12.54
CA ARG A 445 -12.33 -43.75 -13.67
C ARG A 445 -11.11 -44.26 -14.43
N GLU A 446 -10.12 -44.83 -13.74
CA GLU A 446 -8.97 -45.48 -14.37
C GLU A 446 -9.41 -46.68 -15.19
N GLU A 447 -10.33 -47.47 -14.65
CA GLU A 447 -10.86 -48.64 -15.34
C GLU A 447 -11.66 -48.26 -16.59
N ILE A 448 -12.45 -47.18 -16.54
CA ILE A 448 -13.08 -46.58 -17.75
C ILE A 448 -12.00 -46.24 -18.78
N SER A 449 -10.91 -45.58 -18.36
CA SER A 449 -9.83 -45.16 -19.27
C SER A 449 -9.16 -46.37 -19.95
N ARG A 450 -8.89 -47.45 -19.20
CA ARG A 450 -8.31 -48.69 -19.75
C ARG A 450 -9.28 -49.37 -20.72
N CYS A 451 -10.55 -49.44 -20.36
CA CYS A 451 -11.57 -50.07 -21.20
C CYS A 451 -11.80 -49.34 -22.53
N LEU A 452 -11.67 -48.02 -22.56
CA LEU A 452 -11.74 -47.23 -23.79
C LEU A 452 -10.57 -47.52 -24.73
N VAL A 453 -9.35 -47.68 -24.19
CA VAL A 453 -8.17 -48.09 -24.98
C VAL A 453 -8.38 -49.49 -25.58
N ALA A 454 -9.01 -50.39 -24.81
CA ALA A 454 -9.43 -51.71 -25.27
C ALA A 454 -10.66 -51.70 -26.19
N ARG A 455 -11.18 -50.52 -26.58
CA ARG A 455 -12.34 -50.33 -27.47
C ARG A 455 -13.63 -51.03 -27.00
N LEU A 456 -13.82 -51.18 -25.69
CA LEU A 456 -15.04 -51.76 -25.13
C LEU A 456 -16.22 -50.79 -25.25
N SER A 457 -17.43 -51.35 -25.45
CA SER A 457 -18.66 -50.56 -25.52
C SER A 457 -19.06 -50.00 -24.14
N ILE A 458 -19.77 -48.87 -24.13
CA ILE A 458 -20.28 -48.24 -22.89
C ILE A 458 -21.05 -49.24 -22.01
N ARG A 459 -21.83 -50.15 -22.61
CA ARG A 459 -22.60 -51.17 -21.89
C ARG A 459 -21.70 -52.22 -21.22
N SER A 460 -20.63 -52.63 -21.89
CA SER A 460 -19.63 -53.55 -21.34
C SER A 460 -18.85 -52.92 -20.18
N ILE A 461 -18.42 -51.66 -20.33
CA ILE A 461 -17.75 -50.89 -19.27
C ILE A 461 -18.66 -50.75 -18.04
N ALA A 462 -19.94 -50.44 -18.27
CA ALA A 462 -20.93 -50.29 -17.22
C ALA A 462 -21.18 -51.60 -16.45
N ALA A 463 -21.31 -52.73 -17.14
CA ALA A 463 -21.46 -54.04 -16.53
C ALA A 463 -20.24 -54.41 -15.67
N ARG A 464 -19.02 -54.21 -16.19
CA ARG A 464 -17.76 -54.50 -15.51
C ARG A 464 -17.55 -53.68 -14.23
N LEU A 465 -18.09 -52.46 -14.19
CA LEU A 465 -18.02 -51.57 -13.01
C LEU A 465 -19.22 -51.67 -12.08
N GLY A 466 -20.24 -52.48 -12.41
CA GLY A 466 -21.51 -52.51 -11.66
C GLY A 466 -22.23 -51.15 -11.65
N ARG A 467 -22.14 -50.38 -12.75
CA ARG A 467 -22.76 -49.05 -12.90
C ARG A 467 -23.79 -49.04 -14.01
N ALA A 468 -24.70 -48.06 -13.97
CA ALA A 468 -25.65 -47.85 -15.07
C ALA A 468 -24.92 -47.34 -16.34
N PRO A 469 -25.29 -47.77 -17.55
CA PRO A 469 -24.71 -47.27 -18.80
C PRO A 469 -24.79 -45.75 -18.95
N SER A 470 -25.86 -45.13 -18.44
CA SER A 470 -26.03 -43.67 -18.44
C SER A 470 -25.02 -42.93 -17.55
N THR A 471 -24.48 -43.58 -16.51
CA THR A 471 -23.41 -43.01 -15.68
C THR A 471 -22.11 -42.91 -16.48
N ILE A 472 -21.74 -43.99 -17.18
CA ILE A 472 -20.54 -44.01 -18.03
C ILE A 472 -20.70 -43.02 -19.18
N SER A 473 -21.82 -43.03 -19.88
CA SER A 473 -22.11 -42.09 -20.98
C SER A 473 -21.96 -40.62 -20.55
N ARG A 474 -22.57 -40.21 -19.42
CA ARG A 474 -22.46 -38.84 -18.91
C ARG A 474 -21.05 -38.50 -18.44
N GLU A 475 -20.32 -39.45 -17.86
CA GLU A 475 -18.93 -39.23 -17.45
C GLU A 475 -18.05 -38.96 -18.67
N LEU A 476 -18.19 -39.75 -19.74
CA LEU A 476 -17.44 -39.54 -20.98
C LEU A 476 -17.81 -38.21 -21.63
N GLN A 477 -19.11 -37.93 -21.80
CA GLN A 477 -19.59 -36.70 -22.43
C GLN A 477 -19.07 -35.43 -21.72
N ARG A 478 -18.97 -35.44 -20.39
CA ARG A 478 -18.52 -34.28 -19.60
C ARG A 478 -17.01 -34.11 -19.55
N ASN A 479 -16.23 -35.09 -20.02
CA ASN A 479 -14.77 -35.11 -19.85
C ASN A 479 -14.04 -35.49 -21.17
N GLY A 480 -14.51 -34.98 -22.31
CA GLY A 480 -13.80 -35.09 -23.60
C GLY A 480 -14.25 -36.23 -24.52
N GLY A 481 -15.30 -36.97 -24.17
CA GLY A 481 -15.80 -38.07 -25.01
C GLY A 481 -14.86 -39.28 -25.02
N MET A 482 -15.06 -40.22 -25.95
CA MET A 482 -14.32 -41.50 -25.93
C MET A 482 -12.84 -41.37 -26.29
N GLN A 483 -12.46 -40.34 -27.06
CA GLN A 483 -11.10 -40.18 -27.58
C GLN A 483 -10.18 -39.44 -26.59
N ASP A 484 -10.70 -38.38 -25.96
CA ASP A 484 -9.88 -37.50 -25.10
C ASP A 484 -10.01 -37.81 -23.61
N TYR A 485 -10.83 -38.79 -23.22
CA TYR A 485 -11.03 -39.12 -21.81
C TYR A 485 -9.73 -39.52 -21.12
N ARG A 486 -9.45 -38.90 -19.97
CA ARG A 486 -8.34 -39.25 -19.07
C ARG A 486 -8.84 -39.31 -17.63
N ALA A 487 -8.57 -40.43 -16.95
CA ALA A 487 -9.06 -40.68 -15.59
C ALA A 487 -8.64 -39.60 -14.57
N SER A 488 -7.37 -39.21 -14.56
CA SER A 488 -6.82 -38.21 -13.66
C SER A 488 -7.44 -36.82 -13.87
N GLN A 489 -7.68 -36.44 -15.13
CA GLN A 489 -8.32 -35.17 -15.48
C GLN A 489 -9.81 -35.18 -15.11
N ALA A 490 -10.54 -36.26 -15.41
CA ALA A 490 -11.93 -36.42 -15.04
C ALA A 490 -12.14 -36.38 -13.52
N GLU A 491 -11.22 -36.99 -12.76
CA GLU A 491 -11.18 -36.93 -11.30
C GLU A 491 -10.98 -35.50 -10.78
N ALA A 492 -10.00 -34.75 -11.32
CA ALA A 492 -9.77 -33.36 -10.95
C ALA A 492 -11.01 -32.49 -11.23
N LEU A 493 -11.59 -32.61 -12.42
CA LEU A 493 -12.80 -31.88 -12.82
C LEU A 493 -14.03 -32.25 -11.97
N ALA A 494 -14.15 -33.50 -11.51
CA ALA A 494 -15.22 -33.91 -10.59
C ALA A 494 -15.12 -33.18 -9.26
N TRP A 495 -13.92 -33.04 -8.69
CA TRP A 495 -13.69 -32.26 -7.46
C TRP A 495 -13.93 -30.77 -7.63
N ASP A 496 -13.65 -30.21 -8.81
CA ASP A 496 -13.94 -28.81 -9.08
C ASP A 496 -15.44 -28.54 -9.25
N ARG A 497 -16.16 -29.42 -9.94
CA ARG A 497 -17.63 -29.34 -10.06
C ARG A 497 -18.35 -29.53 -8.72
N ALA A 498 -17.78 -30.34 -7.82
CA ALA A 498 -18.32 -30.53 -6.47
C ALA A 498 -18.36 -29.23 -5.63
N ARG A 499 -17.59 -28.19 -6.01
CA ARG A 499 -17.58 -26.89 -5.31
C ARG A 499 -18.94 -26.17 -5.37
N ARG A 500 -19.80 -26.48 -6.35
CA ARG A 500 -21.17 -25.94 -6.55
C ARG A 500 -21.32 -24.49 -6.05
N PRO A 501 -20.55 -23.52 -6.59
CA PRO A 501 -20.55 -22.16 -6.09
C PRO A 501 -21.94 -21.54 -6.24
N LYS A 502 -22.57 -21.14 -5.13
CA LYS A 502 -23.81 -20.36 -5.16
C LYS A 502 -23.48 -18.89 -5.36
N VAL A 503 -24.23 -18.21 -6.23
CA VAL A 503 -24.12 -16.76 -6.41
C VAL A 503 -24.39 -16.07 -5.07
N CYS A 504 -23.49 -15.19 -4.66
CA CYS A 504 -23.64 -14.44 -3.42
C CYS A 504 -24.89 -13.54 -3.51
N LYS A 505 -25.74 -13.51 -2.46
CA LYS A 505 -26.98 -12.70 -2.44
C LYS A 505 -26.73 -11.22 -2.75
N LEU A 506 -25.62 -10.66 -2.26
CA LEU A 506 -25.25 -9.27 -2.53
C LEU A 506 -24.74 -9.04 -3.96
N VAL A 507 -24.25 -10.07 -4.65
CA VAL A 507 -23.92 -9.98 -6.09
C VAL A 507 -25.21 -10.01 -6.91
N GLY A 508 -26.15 -10.90 -6.55
CA GLY A 508 -27.45 -11.01 -7.22
C GLY A 508 -28.40 -9.84 -6.98
N ASN A 509 -28.28 -9.14 -5.85
CA ASN A 509 -29.11 -7.98 -5.49
C ASN A 509 -28.23 -6.74 -5.23
N GLN A 510 -27.97 -5.98 -6.30
CA GLN A 510 -27.13 -4.78 -6.24
C GLN A 510 -27.75 -3.66 -5.39
N THR A 511 -29.08 -3.55 -5.34
CA THR A 511 -29.77 -2.55 -4.52
C THR A 511 -29.47 -2.79 -3.04
N LEU A 512 -29.61 -4.03 -2.59
CA LEU A 512 -29.25 -4.43 -1.23
C LEU A 512 -27.75 -4.20 -0.95
N ALA A 513 -26.86 -4.48 -1.91
CA ALA A 513 -25.43 -4.22 -1.76
C ALA A 513 -25.11 -2.73 -1.58
N ARG A 514 -25.80 -1.84 -2.33
CA ARG A 514 -25.65 -0.38 -2.18
C ARG A 514 -26.13 0.09 -0.81
N VAL A 515 -27.26 -0.42 -0.31
CA VAL A 515 -27.77 -0.10 1.03
C VAL A 515 -26.79 -0.53 2.10
N VAL A 516 -26.28 -1.77 2.03
CA VAL A 516 -25.27 -2.29 2.96
C VAL A 516 -24.00 -1.44 2.91
N ALA A 517 -23.50 -1.09 1.72
CA ALA A 517 -22.33 -0.24 1.56
C ALA A 517 -22.53 1.16 2.14
N ALA A 518 -23.70 1.78 1.92
CA ALA A 518 -24.04 3.08 2.49
C ALA A 518 -24.04 3.05 4.02
N LYS A 519 -24.67 2.04 4.64
CA LYS A 519 -24.67 1.89 6.10
C LYS A 519 -23.27 1.58 6.67
N LEU A 520 -22.46 0.80 5.95
CA LEU A 520 -21.04 0.59 6.32
C LEU A 520 -20.25 1.90 6.31
N LYS A 521 -20.46 2.79 5.33
CA LYS A 521 -19.83 4.13 5.29
C LYS A 521 -20.22 5.02 6.47
N LEU A 522 -21.41 4.80 7.04
CA LEU A 522 -21.84 5.41 8.30
C LEU A 522 -21.23 4.72 9.54
N GLN A 523 -20.28 3.80 9.34
CA GLN A 523 -19.56 3.01 10.34
C GLN A 523 -20.49 2.10 11.17
N TRP A 524 -21.63 1.69 10.60
CA TRP A 524 -22.49 0.67 11.21
C TRP A 524 -21.83 -0.70 11.09
N SER A 525 -21.90 -1.50 12.15
CA SER A 525 -21.40 -2.89 12.09
C SER A 525 -22.32 -3.77 11.24
N PRO A 526 -21.80 -4.85 10.63
CA PRO A 526 -22.62 -5.82 9.91
C PRO A 526 -23.79 -6.39 10.72
N GLU A 527 -23.64 -6.57 12.04
CA GLU A 527 -24.72 -7.01 12.94
C GLU A 527 -25.83 -5.96 13.05
N GLN A 528 -25.46 -4.69 13.21
CA GLN A 528 -26.39 -3.57 13.25
C GLN A 528 -27.17 -3.42 11.94
N ILE A 529 -26.48 -3.55 10.80
CA ILE A 529 -27.10 -3.48 9.47
C ILE A 529 -28.09 -4.65 9.31
N SER A 530 -27.68 -5.86 9.65
CA SER A 530 -28.53 -7.05 9.53
C SER A 530 -29.78 -6.97 10.40
N GLY A 531 -29.65 -6.48 11.64
CA GLY A 531 -30.79 -6.25 12.52
C GLY A 531 -31.73 -5.17 11.99
N TRP A 532 -31.19 -4.00 11.64
CA TRP A 532 -31.97 -2.90 11.07
C TRP A 532 -32.74 -3.28 9.79
N LEU A 533 -32.12 -4.06 8.90
CA LEU A 533 -32.79 -4.55 7.68
C LEU A 533 -34.01 -5.43 8.00
N LYS A 534 -33.99 -6.20 9.10
CA LYS A 534 -35.15 -7.01 9.52
C LYS A 534 -36.33 -6.16 9.97
N HIS A 535 -36.07 -5.01 10.59
CA HIS A 535 -37.12 -4.09 11.00
C HIS A 535 -37.68 -3.30 9.81
N VAL A 536 -36.80 -2.72 8.98
CA VAL A 536 -37.21 -1.86 7.86
C VAL A 536 -37.84 -2.65 6.69
N TYR A 537 -37.33 -3.85 6.41
CA TYR A 537 -37.79 -4.69 5.31
C TYR A 537 -38.45 -5.99 5.80
N ALA A 538 -39.20 -5.93 6.90
CA ALA A 538 -39.85 -7.11 7.51
C ALA A 538 -40.69 -7.92 6.51
N VAL A 539 -41.35 -7.24 5.57
CA VAL A 539 -42.21 -7.85 4.53
C VAL A 539 -41.38 -8.33 3.32
N ASN A 540 -40.35 -7.59 2.92
CA ASN A 540 -39.55 -7.88 1.73
C ASN A 540 -38.30 -8.71 2.07
N LYS A 541 -38.45 -10.04 2.03
CA LYS A 541 -37.37 -10.99 2.36
C LYS A 541 -36.15 -10.90 1.43
N ASP A 542 -36.27 -10.33 0.24
CA ASP A 542 -35.14 -10.16 -0.69
C ASP A 542 -34.14 -9.12 -0.21
N HIS A 543 -34.56 -8.20 0.65
CA HIS A 543 -33.71 -7.17 1.27
C HIS A 543 -33.09 -7.62 2.60
N LEU A 544 -33.34 -8.86 3.03
CA LEU A 544 -32.74 -9.42 4.24
C LEU A 544 -31.40 -10.10 3.95
N VAL A 545 -30.37 -9.76 4.72
CA VAL A 545 -29.07 -10.42 4.67
C VAL A 545 -28.52 -10.63 6.07
N SER A 546 -27.91 -11.79 6.32
CA SER A 546 -27.24 -12.07 7.58
C SER A 546 -25.93 -11.28 7.69
N HIS A 547 -25.59 -10.85 8.91
CA HIS A 547 -24.31 -10.20 9.18
C HIS A 547 -23.10 -11.06 8.77
N GLU A 548 -23.22 -12.40 8.87
CA GLU A 548 -22.21 -13.34 8.38
C GLU A 548 -22.00 -13.25 6.86
N THR A 549 -23.08 -13.07 6.09
CA THR A 549 -22.98 -12.87 4.63
C THR A 549 -22.28 -11.56 4.30
N ILE A 550 -22.54 -10.50 5.07
CA ILE A 550 -21.85 -9.20 4.93
C ILE A 550 -20.34 -9.37 5.26
N TYR A 551 -20.00 -10.01 6.38
CA TYR A 551 -18.60 -10.27 6.74
C TYR A 551 -17.86 -11.11 5.70
N ARG A 552 -18.46 -12.21 5.22
CA ARG A 552 -17.85 -13.04 4.17
C ARG A 552 -17.65 -12.26 2.87
N SER A 553 -18.56 -11.34 2.54
CA SER A 553 -18.44 -10.48 1.35
C SER A 553 -17.36 -9.42 1.48
N LEU A 554 -17.06 -8.97 2.70
CA LEU A 554 -15.95 -8.05 2.99
C LEU A 554 -14.58 -8.76 3.07
N TYR A 555 -14.51 -9.95 3.69
CA TYR A 555 -13.24 -10.66 3.88
C TYR A 555 -12.83 -11.52 2.67
N ILE A 556 -13.79 -12.02 1.88
CA ILE A 556 -13.51 -12.87 0.71
C ILE A 556 -13.69 -12.01 -0.55
N GLN A 557 -12.62 -11.30 -0.94
CA GLN A 557 -12.62 -10.35 -2.05
C GLN A 557 -13.01 -11.00 -3.40
N ALA A 558 -12.72 -12.29 -3.58
CA ALA A 558 -13.14 -13.06 -4.76
C ALA A 558 -14.67 -13.11 -4.97
N ARG A 559 -15.47 -12.72 -3.97
CA ARG A 559 -16.94 -12.61 -4.11
C ARG A 559 -17.39 -11.38 -4.89
N GLY A 560 -16.56 -10.34 -5.01
CA GLY A 560 -16.86 -9.14 -5.80
C GLY A 560 -18.11 -8.34 -5.38
N ALA A 561 -18.69 -8.61 -4.20
CA ALA A 561 -19.99 -8.08 -3.81
C ALA A 561 -19.91 -6.71 -3.11
N LEU A 562 -18.79 -6.43 -2.45
CA LEU A 562 -18.53 -5.20 -1.70
C LEU A 562 -17.07 -4.79 -1.93
N LYS A 563 -16.81 -3.49 -2.06
CA LYS A 563 -15.45 -2.96 -2.26
C LYS A 563 -14.58 -3.20 -1.02
N ARG A 564 -13.29 -3.50 -1.22
CA ARG A 564 -12.30 -3.69 -0.13
C ARG A 564 -12.21 -2.51 0.82
N GLU A 565 -12.31 -1.30 0.29
CA GLU A 565 -12.26 -0.04 1.05
C GLU A 565 -13.26 -0.01 2.21
N LEU A 566 -14.42 -0.66 2.06
CA LEU A 566 -15.44 -0.69 3.12
C LEU A 566 -14.98 -1.39 4.42
N LEU A 567 -13.85 -2.12 4.39
CA LEU A 567 -13.21 -2.66 5.60
C LEU A 567 -12.69 -1.55 6.53
N GLU A 568 -12.35 -0.37 6.01
CA GLU A 568 -11.83 0.75 6.80
C GLU A 568 -12.91 1.35 7.72
N HIS A 569 -14.18 1.20 7.35
CA HIS A 569 -15.30 1.69 8.16
C HIS A 569 -15.69 0.71 9.29
N LEU A 570 -15.11 -0.49 9.32
CA LEU A 570 -15.30 -1.42 10.44
C LEU A 570 -14.52 -0.93 11.67
N ARG A 571 -15.09 -1.15 12.85
CA ARG A 571 -14.47 -0.87 14.17
C ARG A 571 -13.09 -1.46 14.38
N ARG A 572 -12.79 -2.55 13.68
CA ARG A 572 -11.49 -3.18 13.66
C ARG A 572 -11.14 -3.37 12.18
N SER A 573 -10.20 -2.58 11.68
CA SER A 573 -9.71 -2.53 10.29
C SER A 573 -8.86 -3.77 9.93
N ARG A 574 -9.40 -4.95 10.22
CA ARG A 574 -8.73 -6.24 10.01
C ARG A 574 -8.93 -6.70 8.59
N VAL A 575 -7.87 -7.28 8.00
CA VAL A 575 -7.89 -7.84 6.64
C VAL A 575 -8.50 -9.26 6.60
N MET A 576 -8.48 -10.00 7.72
CA MET A 576 -9.01 -11.36 7.84
C MET A 576 -9.66 -11.60 9.21
N ARG A 577 -10.60 -12.54 9.28
CA ARG A 577 -11.28 -12.93 10.52
C ARG A 577 -10.31 -13.68 11.45
N ARG A 578 -10.33 -13.36 12.74
CA ARG A 578 -9.60 -14.08 13.80
C ARG A 578 -10.57 -14.89 14.67
N SER A 579 -10.03 -15.89 15.36
CA SER A 579 -10.78 -16.61 16.39
C SER A 579 -11.33 -15.68 17.48
N ARG A 580 -12.44 -16.10 18.09
CA ARG A 580 -13.02 -15.46 19.28
C ARG A 580 -12.14 -15.61 20.53
N HIS A 581 -11.27 -16.62 20.56
CA HIS A 581 -10.37 -16.93 21.69
C HIS A 581 -9.04 -16.17 21.63
N HIS A 582 -8.85 -15.30 20.63
CA HIS A 582 -7.62 -14.52 20.49
C HIS A 582 -7.67 -13.23 21.33
N THR A 583 -6.94 -13.19 22.45
CA THR A 583 -6.80 -12.05 23.39
C THR A 583 -5.36 -11.49 23.40
N LEU A 584 -5.22 -10.19 23.67
CA LEU A 584 -3.93 -9.46 23.74
C LEU A 584 -3.79 -8.67 25.08
N LYS A 585 -4.60 -8.98 26.10
CA LYS A 585 -4.58 -8.24 27.37
C LYS A 585 -3.56 -8.84 28.34
N THR A 586 -2.67 -8.00 28.86
CA THR A 586 -1.97 -8.15 30.14
C THR A 586 -2.69 -7.30 31.21
N GLU A 587 -2.64 -7.74 32.47
CA GLU A 587 -3.20 -7.06 33.65
C GLU A 587 -2.22 -6.02 34.23
N ASP A 588 -2.73 -5.13 35.11
CA ASP A 588 -2.07 -4.17 36.04
C ASP A 588 -2.57 -2.71 35.81
N ARG A 589 -3.30 -1.94 36.67
CA ARG A 589 -3.67 -1.76 38.11
C ARG A 589 -2.89 -0.66 38.85
N THR A 590 -3.60 0.39 39.32
CA THR A 590 -3.28 1.25 40.49
C THR A 590 -4.57 1.89 41.09
N ASN A 591 -4.54 2.35 42.35
CA ASN A 591 -5.69 2.66 43.25
C ASN A 591 -5.50 3.99 44.03
N ILE A 592 -6.58 4.69 44.45
CA ILE A 592 -6.61 5.90 45.34
C ILE A 592 -7.81 5.82 46.31
N ARG A 593 -7.72 6.44 47.51
CA ARG A 593 -8.67 6.36 48.66
C ARG A 593 -9.66 7.56 48.77
N ASP A 594 -10.75 7.32 49.50
CA ASP A 594 -11.82 8.23 49.99
C ASP A 594 -12.89 8.75 48.99
N ALA A 595 -13.87 7.90 48.64
CA ALA A 595 -15.07 8.34 47.90
C ALA A 595 -16.35 7.58 48.32
N VAL A 596 -17.49 8.25 48.15
CA VAL A 596 -18.85 7.77 48.46
C VAL A 596 -19.29 6.69 47.45
N SER A 597 -19.99 5.66 47.91
CA SER A 597 -20.24 4.41 47.16
C SER A 597 -21.49 4.48 46.26
N ILE A 598 -21.46 3.76 45.14
CA ILE A 598 -22.58 3.63 44.20
C ILE A 598 -23.80 2.89 44.79
N SER A 599 -23.59 2.20 45.92
CA SER A 599 -24.62 1.44 46.66
C SER A 599 -25.73 2.32 47.23
N GLU A 600 -25.54 3.64 47.31
CA GLU A 600 -26.55 4.60 47.79
C GLU A 600 -27.53 5.08 46.69
N ARG A 601 -27.47 4.52 45.48
CA ARG A 601 -28.33 4.93 44.36
C ARG A 601 -29.72 4.26 44.43
N PRO A 602 -30.83 4.97 44.11
CA PRO A 602 -32.15 4.34 44.05
C PRO A 602 -32.23 3.19 43.04
N ALA A 603 -32.89 2.09 43.43
CA ALA A 603 -33.00 0.84 42.65
C ALA A 603 -33.56 1.04 41.23
N THR A 604 -34.44 2.01 41.04
CA THR A 604 -35.02 2.38 39.73
C THR A 604 -33.98 2.74 38.66
N ALA A 605 -32.79 3.17 39.08
CA ALA A 605 -31.71 3.48 38.16
C ALA A 605 -30.92 2.22 37.72
N GLU A 606 -30.90 1.14 38.52
CA GLU A 606 -30.27 -0.14 38.14
C GLU A 606 -31.03 -0.84 37.02
N ASP A 607 -32.37 -0.88 37.14
CA ASP A 607 -33.29 -1.53 36.20
C ASP A 607 -33.38 -0.83 34.83
N ARG A 608 -32.81 0.38 34.70
CA ARG A 608 -32.79 1.19 33.46
C ARG A 608 -34.19 1.46 32.90
N ALA A 609 -35.21 1.36 33.76
CA ALA A 609 -36.62 1.49 33.38
C ALA A 609 -37.06 2.96 33.28
N ILE A 610 -36.37 3.87 33.97
CA ILE A 610 -36.70 5.30 34.04
C ILE A 610 -35.66 6.12 33.26
N PRO A 611 -36.09 7.09 32.44
CA PRO A 611 -35.19 7.97 31.72
C PRO A 611 -34.54 9.02 32.62
N GLY A 612 -33.40 9.53 32.15
CA GLY A 612 -32.74 10.70 32.74
C GLY A 612 -31.64 10.37 33.75
N HIS A 613 -31.23 9.10 33.84
CA HIS A 613 -30.04 8.68 34.57
C HIS A 613 -28.85 8.59 33.60
N TRP A 614 -27.82 9.40 33.82
CA TRP A 614 -26.67 9.54 32.91
C TRP A 614 -25.42 8.89 33.48
N GLU A 615 -24.61 8.26 32.63
CA GLU A 615 -23.26 7.78 32.93
C GLU A 615 -22.22 8.69 32.27
N GLY A 616 -21.28 9.20 33.05
CA GLY A 616 -20.24 10.13 32.62
C GLY A 616 -18.82 9.54 32.57
N ASP A 617 -17.93 10.14 31.78
CA ASP A 617 -16.49 9.82 31.70
C ASP A 617 -15.70 10.98 31.11
N LEU A 618 -14.36 10.92 31.25
CA LEU A 618 -13.44 11.67 30.40
C LEU A 618 -12.76 10.77 29.37
N LEU A 619 -12.98 11.08 28.10
CA LEU A 619 -12.24 10.49 26.99
C LEU A 619 -10.92 11.23 26.79
N PHE A 620 -9.81 10.64 27.24
CA PHE A 620 -8.47 11.23 27.13
C PHE A 620 -7.86 11.11 25.72
N GLY A 621 -7.22 12.20 25.29
CA GLY A 621 -6.40 12.34 24.09
C GLY A 621 -4.90 12.47 24.40
N ASN A 622 -4.18 13.19 23.54
CA ASN A 622 -2.79 13.59 23.75
C ASN A 622 -2.71 14.96 24.45
N ALA A 623 -1.54 15.32 25.00
CA ALA A 623 -1.26 16.63 25.57
C ALA A 623 -2.32 17.12 26.59
N THR A 624 -2.84 16.21 27.42
CA THR A 624 -3.90 16.46 28.41
C THR A 624 -5.28 16.90 27.85
N SER A 625 -5.51 16.79 26.54
CA SER A 625 -6.81 17.10 25.90
C SER A 625 -7.88 16.03 26.15
N GLN A 626 -9.13 16.46 26.36
CA GLN A 626 -10.20 15.58 26.91
C GLN A 626 -11.58 15.97 26.38
N ILE A 627 -12.48 15.00 26.34
CA ILE A 627 -13.89 15.21 26.01
C ILE A 627 -14.70 14.52 27.10
N ALA A 628 -15.64 15.24 27.72
CA ALA A 628 -16.59 14.62 28.63
C ALA A 628 -17.66 13.85 27.84
N THR A 629 -17.87 12.59 28.18
CA THR A 629 -18.84 11.70 27.51
C THR A 629 -19.99 11.42 28.46
N LEU A 630 -21.21 11.73 28.03
CA LEU A 630 -22.44 11.48 28.79
C LEU A 630 -23.29 10.48 28.02
N VAL A 631 -23.73 9.40 28.68
CA VAL A 631 -24.56 8.36 28.07
C VAL A 631 -25.78 8.09 28.92
N GLU A 632 -26.97 8.30 28.37
CA GLU A 632 -28.24 8.05 29.05
C GLU A 632 -28.50 6.54 29.19
N ARG A 633 -28.92 6.09 30.38
CA ARG A 633 -28.94 4.66 30.73
C ARG A 633 -30.10 3.86 30.15
N GLN A 634 -31.19 4.48 29.70
CA GLN A 634 -32.31 3.76 29.08
C GLN A 634 -32.14 3.69 27.55
N SER A 635 -32.14 4.86 26.91
CA SER A 635 -32.03 5.10 25.48
C SER A 635 -30.62 4.92 24.90
N ARG A 636 -29.57 4.96 25.73
CA ARG A 636 -28.15 5.01 25.28
C ARG A 636 -27.81 6.26 24.47
N PHE A 637 -28.59 7.33 24.61
CA PHE A 637 -28.33 8.59 23.94
C PHE A 637 -27.01 9.19 24.44
N VAL A 638 -26.15 9.56 23.51
CA VAL A 638 -24.80 10.04 23.77
C VAL A 638 -24.75 11.55 23.58
N MET A 639 -24.15 12.24 24.54
CA MET A 639 -23.77 13.65 24.43
C MET A 639 -22.26 13.76 24.69
N LEU A 640 -21.60 14.62 23.92
CA LEU A 640 -20.17 14.84 24.01
C LEU A 640 -19.94 16.31 24.34
N VAL A 641 -19.20 16.60 25.40
CA VAL A 641 -19.00 17.96 25.89
C VAL A 641 -17.53 18.31 25.76
N LYS A 642 -17.23 19.40 25.06
CA LYS A 642 -15.87 19.94 24.97
C LYS A 642 -15.47 20.50 26.32
N VAL A 643 -14.29 20.09 26.80
CA VAL A 643 -13.69 20.61 28.04
C VAL A 643 -12.35 21.26 27.71
N ALA A 644 -12.02 22.34 28.41
CA ALA A 644 -10.77 23.08 28.20
C ALA A 644 -9.55 22.36 28.80
N SER A 645 -9.71 21.68 29.95
CA SER A 645 -8.66 20.93 30.66
C SER A 645 -9.25 19.80 31.51
N LYS A 646 -8.42 18.98 32.19
CA LYS A 646 -8.89 17.99 33.20
C LYS A 646 -9.36 18.63 34.50
N ASP A 647 -9.03 19.90 34.72
CA ASP A 647 -9.17 20.51 36.03
C ASP A 647 -10.65 20.48 36.42
N SER A 648 -10.92 20.14 37.70
CA SER A 648 -12.28 19.84 38.13
C SER A 648 -13.22 21.02 37.90
N GLU A 649 -12.71 22.24 38.08
CA GLU A 649 -13.46 23.45 37.77
C GLU A 649 -13.90 23.53 36.30
N ALA A 650 -13.00 23.24 35.36
CA ALA A 650 -13.27 23.32 33.93
C ALA A 650 -14.28 22.25 33.49
N VAL A 651 -14.17 21.05 34.03
CA VAL A 651 -15.08 19.91 33.78
C VAL A 651 -16.48 20.21 34.33
N VAL A 652 -16.58 20.61 35.60
CA VAL A 652 -17.85 20.95 36.25
C VAL A 652 -18.55 22.11 35.54
N ASN A 653 -17.82 23.19 35.21
CA ASN A 653 -18.39 24.32 34.48
C ASN A 653 -18.94 23.92 33.10
N ALA A 654 -18.26 23.01 32.40
CA ALA A 654 -18.73 22.49 31.13
C ALA A 654 -20.00 21.63 31.28
N LEU A 655 -20.07 20.81 32.34
CA LEU A 655 -21.23 19.98 32.64
C LEU A 655 -22.45 20.81 33.06
N ILE A 656 -22.28 21.84 33.90
CA ILE A 656 -23.38 22.75 34.32
C ILE A 656 -24.02 23.41 33.10
N ARG A 657 -23.21 24.02 32.22
CA ARG A 657 -23.68 24.65 30.97
C ARG A 657 -24.38 23.67 30.03
N HIS A 658 -24.07 22.38 30.13
CA HIS A 658 -24.70 21.37 29.32
C HIS A 658 -25.99 20.84 29.94
N ALA A 659 -26.02 20.67 31.27
CA ALA A 659 -27.20 20.24 32.01
C ALA A 659 -28.33 21.26 31.87
N SER A 660 -28.02 22.56 31.87
CA SER A 660 -29.01 23.65 31.70
C SER A 660 -29.73 23.66 30.34
N LYS A 661 -29.30 22.82 29.38
CA LYS A 661 -29.93 22.70 28.05
C LYS A 661 -31.01 21.63 27.99
N LEU A 662 -31.16 20.82 29.04
CA LEU A 662 -32.14 19.75 29.11
C LEU A 662 -33.18 20.05 30.20
N PRO A 663 -34.46 19.70 29.97
CA PRO A 663 -35.47 19.69 31.02
C PRO A 663 -35.02 18.81 32.20
N ARG A 664 -35.40 19.21 33.43
CA ARG A 664 -35.03 18.50 34.67
C ARG A 664 -35.48 17.04 34.65
N GLU A 665 -36.62 16.77 34.03
CA GLU A 665 -37.23 15.44 33.91
C GLU A 665 -36.34 14.46 33.12
N LEU A 666 -35.47 14.98 32.25
CA LEU A 666 -34.55 14.21 31.41
C LEU A 666 -33.12 14.17 31.97
N TYR A 667 -32.85 14.78 33.13
CA TYR A 667 -31.53 14.77 33.78
C TYR A 667 -31.64 14.63 35.30
N LYS A 668 -32.10 13.46 35.75
CA LYS A 668 -32.38 13.13 37.16
C LYS A 668 -31.12 12.82 37.98
N SER A 669 -30.11 12.19 37.38
CA SER A 669 -28.85 11.91 38.08
C SER A 669 -27.67 11.73 37.13
N LEU A 670 -26.47 11.91 37.67
CA LEU A 670 -25.22 11.63 36.99
C LEU A 670 -24.43 10.56 37.76
N THR A 671 -23.90 9.55 37.07
CA THR A 671 -22.98 8.55 37.63
C THR A 671 -21.60 8.72 36.99
N TRP A 672 -20.56 8.91 37.78
CA TRP A 672 -19.18 9.13 37.31
C TRP A 672 -18.19 8.13 37.96
N ASP A 673 -16.99 8.00 37.42
CA ASP A 673 -15.91 7.31 38.13
C ASP A 673 -15.22 8.24 39.16
N ARG A 674 -14.37 7.67 40.02
CA ARG A 674 -13.69 8.41 41.10
C ARG A 674 -12.49 9.23 40.59
N GLY A 675 -12.61 9.79 39.39
CA GLY A 675 -11.57 10.63 38.80
C GLY A 675 -11.48 11.99 39.51
N SER A 676 -10.26 12.51 39.66
CA SER A 676 -10.01 13.82 40.28
C SER A 676 -10.71 14.99 39.56
N GLU A 677 -11.09 14.80 38.30
CA GLU A 677 -11.89 15.75 37.52
C GLU A 677 -13.26 16.07 38.11
N MET A 678 -13.82 15.20 38.95
CA MET A 678 -15.12 15.39 39.59
C MET A 678 -14.99 15.69 41.09
N ALA A 679 -13.81 16.15 41.53
CA ALA A 679 -13.58 16.58 42.91
C ALA A 679 -14.57 17.67 43.37
N ASP A 680 -14.93 18.61 42.49
CA ASP A 680 -15.86 19.70 42.76
C ASP A 680 -17.32 19.40 42.34
N HIS A 681 -17.74 18.13 42.41
CA HIS A 681 -19.10 17.69 42.05
C HIS A 681 -20.21 18.32 42.92
N ASN A 682 -19.90 18.73 44.15
CA ASN A 682 -20.86 19.42 45.02
C ASN A 682 -21.37 20.71 44.37
N ARG A 683 -20.48 21.48 43.72
CA ARG A 683 -20.86 22.69 42.97
C ARG A 683 -21.77 22.36 41.79
N PHE A 684 -21.54 21.24 41.10
CA PHE A 684 -22.44 20.75 40.04
C PHE A 684 -23.84 20.46 40.61
N THR A 685 -23.94 19.73 41.72
CA THR A 685 -25.23 19.40 42.34
C THR A 685 -25.96 20.64 42.85
N VAL A 686 -25.27 21.58 43.50
CA VAL A 686 -25.89 22.83 43.97
C VAL A 686 -26.40 23.67 42.79
N ALA A 687 -25.64 23.76 41.70
CA ALA A 687 -26.01 24.59 40.55
C ALA A 687 -27.14 24.00 39.68
N THR A 688 -27.33 22.67 39.70
CA THR A 688 -28.24 21.98 38.77
C THR A 688 -29.37 21.21 39.46
N ASP A 689 -29.26 20.97 40.78
CA ASP A 689 -30.12 20.08 41.58
C ASP A 689 -30.06 18.60 41.13
N ILE A 690 -28.96 18.23 40.46
CA ILE A 690 -28.74 16.87 39.94
C ILE A 690 -27.79 16.13 40.88
N LYS A 691 -28.25 14.98 41.39
CA LYS A 691 -27.43 14.13 42.26
C LYS A 691 -26.33 13.42 41.47
N VAL A 692 -25.09 13.52 41.96
CA VAL A 692 -23.92 12.81 41.40
C VAL A 692 -23.60 11.58 42.27
N TYR A 693 -23.43 10.44 41.62
CA TYR A 693 -23.06 9.17 42.26
C TYR A 693 -21.73 8.67 41.70
N PHE A 694 -20.87 8.10 42.54
CA PHE A 694 -19.56 7.60 42.13
C PHE A 694 -19.50 6.08 42.12
N CYS A 695 -18.94 5.49 41.07
CA CYS A 695 -18.71 4.04 41.00
C CYS A 695 -17.74 3.57 42.10
N ASP A 696 -17.87 2.31 42.50
CA ASP A 696 -16.93 1.72 43.43
C ASP A 696 -15.55 1.50 42.75
N PRO A 697 -14.43 1.63 43.49
CA PRO A 697 -13.12 1.36 42.94
C PRO A 697 -13.05 -0.08 42.42
N GLN A 698 -12.40 -0.30 41.28
CA GLN A 698 -12.19 -1.65 40.70
C GLN A 698 -13.47 -2.33 40.16
N HIS A 699 -14.58 -1.61 40.05
CA HIS A 699 -15.85 -2.12 39.53
C HIS A 699 -16.28 -1.44 38.19
N PRO A 700 -15.45 -1.44 37.13
CA PRO A 700 -15.75 -0.72 35.88
C PRO A 700 -17.04 -1.17 35.18
N TRP A 701 -17.52 -2.39 35.45
CA TRP A 701 -18.78 -2.92 34.91
C TRP A 701 -20.02 -2.14 35.36
N GLN A 702 -19.94 -1.43 36.49
CA GLN A 702 -21.02 -0.55 36.98
C GLN A 702 -21.33 0.60 36.00
N ARG A 703 -20.39 0.89 35.07
CA ARG A 703 -20.49 1.88 34.00
C ARG A 703 -20.29 1.28 32.60
N GLY A 704 -20.73 0.03 32.42
CA GLY A 704 -20.52 -0.70 31.17
C GLY A 704 -21.13 -0.04 29.92
N SER A 705 -22.09 0.88 30.07
CA SER A 705 -22.68 1.61 28.92
C SER A 705 -21.70 2.62 28.35
N ASN A 706 -21.07 3.41 29.22
CA ASN A 706 -20.12 4.41 28.81
C ASN A 706 -18.78 3.77 28.36
N GLU A 707 -18.29 2.69 29.00
CA GLU A 707 -17.10 1.97 28.52
C GLU A 707 -17.28 1.46 27.07
N ASN A 708 -18.43 0.83 26.78
CA ASN A 708 -18.74 0.38 25.42
C ASN A 708 -18.86 1.55 24.43
N THR A 709 -19.43 2.67 24.88
CA THR A 709 -19.60 3.89 24.09
C THR A 709 -18.26 4.57 23.79
N ASN A 710 -17.37 4.67 24.77
CA ASN A 710 -15.99 5.14 24.59
C ASN A 710 -15.24 4.25 23.60
N GLY A 711 -15.45 2.93 23.65
CA GLY A 711 -14.95 2.01 22.62
C GLY A 711 -15.50 2.27 21.21
N LEU A 712 -16.66 2.91 21.03
CA LEU A 712 -17.16 3.39 19.72
C LEU A 712 -16.51 4.71 19.35
N LEU A 713 -16.43 5.64 20.31
CA LEU A 713 -15.88 6.97 20.12
C LEU A 713 -14.42 6.92 19.66
N ARG A 714 -13.66 5.88 20.04
CA ARG A 714 -12.30 5.65 19.51
C ARG A 714 -12.21 5.43 17.99
N GLN A 715 -13.33 5.17 17.29
CA GLN A 715 -13.37 5.22 15.82
C GLN A 715 -13.27 6.64 15.25
N TYR A 716 -13.70 7.64 16.02
CA TYR A 716 -13.67 9.06 15.66
C TYR A 716 -12.50 9.80 16.31
N PHE A 717 -12.12 9.36 17.51
CA PHE A 717 -11.10 9.96 18.36
C PHE A 717 -10.07 8.88 18.77
N PRO A 718 -9.16 8.48 17.87
CA PRO A 718 -8.13 7.48 18.17
C PRO A 718 -7.32 7.83 19.43
N LYS A 719 -6.73 6.83 20.08
CA LYS A 719 -5.84 7.09 21.22
C LYS A 719 -4.61 7.88 20.75
N GLY A 720 -4.14 8.82 21.55
CA GLY A 720 -2.97 9.65 21.23
C GLY A 720 -3.25 10.79 20.23
N THR A 721 -4.51 11.03 19.86
CA THR A 721 -4.89 12.22 19.08
C THR A 721 -5.10 13.41 20.03
N ASP A 722 -4.67 14.60 19.61
CA ASP A 722 -5.06 15.83 20.31
C ASP A 722 -6.55 16.09 20.07
N LEU A 723 -7.32 16.17 21.15
CA LEU A 723 -8.76 16.38 21.12
C LEU A 723 -9.15 17.85 21.18
N SER A 724 -8.23 18.75 21.52
CA SER A 724 -8.48 20.19 21.64
C SER A 724 -8.91 20.83 20.31
N VAL A 725 -8.44 20.25 19.20
CA VAL A 725 -8.71 20.67 17.82
C VAL A 725 -10.18 20.51 17.41
N TYR A 726 -10.95 19.67 18.11
CA TYR A 726 -12.36 19.46 17.78
C TYR A 726 -13.24 20.54 18.42
N SER A 727 -14.07 21.19 17.63
CA SER A 727 -15.10 22.11 18.13
C SER A 727 -16.30 21.36 18.69
N GLN A 728 -17.09 22.02 19.56
CA GLN A 728 -18.33 21.44 20.08
C GLN A 728 -19.27 20.99 18.94
N ALA A 729 -19.44 21.80 17.90
CA ALA A 729 -20.24 21.45 16.74
C ALA A 729 -19.76 20.15 16.05
N ARG A 730 -18.45 19.89 16.02
CA ARG A 730 -17.92 18.64 15.47
C ARG A 730 -18.21 17.45 16.38
N LEU A 731 -18.16 17.64 17.70
CA LEU A 731 -18.55 16.63 18.68
C LEU A 731 -20.03 16.28 18.54
N ASP A 732 -20.90 17.27 18.36
CA ASP A 732 -22.34 17.07 18.18
C ASP A 732 -22.66 16.26 16.92
N VAL A 733 -21.93 16.47 15.81
CA VAL A 733 -22.05 15.65 14.60
C VAL A 733 -21.66 14.19 14.86
N VAL A 734 -20.63 13.94 15.66
CA VAL A 734 -20.21 12.59 16.04
C VAL A 734 -21.24 11.94 16.97
N ALA A 735 -21.74 12.68 17.96
CA ALA A 735 -22.80 12.24 18.86
C ALA A 735 -24.10 11.92 18.11
N ARG A 736 -24.46 12.71 17.09
CA ARG A 736 -25.62 12.43 16.23
C ARG A 736 -25.45 11.11 15.47
N ARG A 737 -24.27 10.84 14.89
CA ARG A 737 -23.97 9.55 14.24
C ARG A 737 -23.99 8.36 15.22
N LEU A 738 -23.48 8.58 16.43
CA LEU A 738 -23.86 7.94 17.71
C LEU A 738 -25.29 7.43 17.80
N ASN A 739 -26.18 8.41 17.83
CA ASN A 739 -27.55 8.31 18.26
C ASN A 739 -28.49 7.87 17.15
N GLU A 740 -28.11 8.05 15.89
CA GLU A 740 -28.83 7.52 14.72
C GLU A 740 -28.40 6.09 14.36
N ARG A 741 -27.47 5.50 15.11
CA ARG A 741 -26.96 4.14 14.87
C ARG A 741 -27.77 3.12 15.69
N PRO A 742 -28.34 2.08 15.07
CA PRO A 742 -29.19 1.11 15.75
C PRO A 742 -28.41 0.28 16.79
N ARG A 743 -29.06 -0.10 17.89
CA ARG A 743 -28.44 -0.84 19.00
C ARG A 743 -29.14 -2.16 19.23
N LYS A 744 -28.37 -3.26 19.23
CA LYS A 744 -28.91 -4.60 19.57
C LYS A 744 -29.62 -4.63 20.92
N THR A 745 -29.10 -3.90 21.91
CA THR A 745 -29.70 -3.78 23.26
C THR A 745 -31.04 -3.06 23.27
N LEU A 746 -31.35 -2.31 22.21
CA LEU A 746 -32.63 -1.61 22.00
C LEU A 746 -33.44 -2.27 20.88
N ASN A 747 -33.24 -3.59 20.66
CA ASN A 747 -33.87 -4.32 19.57
C ASN A 747 -33.66 -3.67 18.19
N PHE A 748 -32.50 -3.09 17.96
CA PHE A 748 -32.10 -2.38 16.75
C PHE A 748 -32.83 -1.06 16.46
N ASP A 749 -33.53 -0.50 17.44
CA ASP A 749 -33.90 0.92 17.40
C ASP A 749 -32.66 1.79 17.65
N THR A 750 -32.75 3.05 17.21
CA THR A 750 -31.70 4.04 17.42
C THR A 750 -31.87 4.75 18.78
N PRO A 751 -30.78 5.12 19.46
CA PRO A 751 -30.86 5.91 20.68
C PRO A 751 -31.65 7.21 20.52
N ALA A 752 -31.58 7.85 19.34
CA ALA A 752 -32.36 9.04 19.03
C ALA A 752 -33.86 8.77 19.02
N GLU A 753 -34.32 7.70 18.38
CA GLU A 753 -35.74 7.30 18.38
C GLU A 753 -36.24 7.00 19.79
N ARG A 754 -35.46 6.23 20.56
CA ARG A 754 -35.81 5.88 21.95
C ARG A 754 -35.85 7.11 22.86
N PHE A 755 -34.86 7.98 22.76
CA PHE A 755 -34.83 9.22 23.54
C PHE A 755 -35.97 10.16 23.15
N HIS A 756 -36.31 10.27 21.86
CA HIS A 756 -37.44 11.09 21.40
C HIS A 756 -38.78 10.56 21.93
N GLN A 757 -38.99 9.24 21.93
CA GLN A 757 -40.19 8.63 22.54
C GLN A 757 -40.29 8.98 24.03
N THR A 758 -39.16 8.94 24.74
CA THR A 758 -39.09 9.38 26.13
C THR A 758 -39.50 10.85 26.27
N VAL A 759 -38.90 11.76 25.49
CA VAL A 759 -39.24 13.19 25.54
C VAL A 759 -40.74 13.40 25.30
N ALA A 760 -41.31 12.75 24.27
CA ALA A 760 -42.72 12.83 23.94
C ALA A 760 -43.67 12.20 24.98
N SER A 761 -43.15 11.40 25.91
CA SER A 761 -43.91 10.82 27.02
C SER A 761 -43.79 11.60 28.34
N THR A 762 -42.86 12.58 28.40
CA THR A 762 -42.54 13.33 29.63
C THR A 762 -42.95 14.81 29.55
N GLY A 763 -43.22 15.32 28.34
CA GLY A 763 -43.92 16.59 28.10
C GLY A 763 -45.24 16.32 27.41
#